data_AF-A0A2A6PK09-F1
#
_entry.id   AF-A0A2A6PK09-F1
#
_cell.length_a   1.000
_cell.length_b   1.000
_cell.length_c   1.000
_cell.angle_alpha   90.00
_cell.angle_beta   90.00
_cell.angle_gamma   90.00
#
_symmetry.space_group_name_H-M   'P 1'
#
loop_
_entity.id
_entity.type
_entity.pdbx_description
1 polymer ?
#
loop_
_entity_poly.entity_id
_entity_poly.type
_entity_poly.pdbx_seq_one_letter_code
_entity_poly.pdbx_strand_id
1 'polypeptide(L)'
;MIRELMSSRRFAPLFWAQFFSALNDNVLKNALVIILLYSAATGHGDALVTVAGAVFIFPYFILSGLGGQLADKYVKSVVARRLKFAEIFAAGFAAAGFFLHSVPLLFAALALFGVIAALFGPVKYAMLPDQLELGELATGNALVEGATFMAILLGTVAGGQFVAGSAHMGWVASAVVVLALLSWAFASRIPQTTPSAPDLPVDTNPWTSTLGLLKTLHADHRLWDGTVIVSWFWLVGAIVLSLLPALVKEVVGGTEGVVTLCLAIFAIGIAIGSLFAASLSHVRPNLALVPIGAIIMGFAGLDLAWAIAATTKGQDIAALDFATSFAGLRMLVDFVAFAFGGGLFVVPSFAAVQAWSAPNERARIIAAGNVLQAAFMVVGSLFVALLQAGGVHVGWIFFGLGVASFGAVWFVLTKWGKEGVRDFGGLLFRALFRTEVRGLENLPPPGTRMLIAPNHVSLIDGPLLHAVLPIDASFAVDTGIAKAWWAKPFLRVVKHYTMDPTKPLAARDLIKLVAAGEPVVIFPEGRITVSGSLMKVYDGTAMIADKADAVVVPVRIEGAQRSHLSYLNSSQIKRSWFPRVTVTILPPVKLPVDPALKGKARRNAAGAALQDVMIDALVKNAMLDHSLFEALGHAYRDRDTGKVIIEDALGTKLTYRKLILGAQVLSRKLETGTAVGENVGVLLPNSAGVAVVFMALQNIGRVPAMLNFSAGPVNVLAAMKAAEVKTVLTSKAFIEKGKLDKLMAAISAEARVVYLEDVRASIGVADKIKGLLAGTTPRVVREATDPAVVLFTSGSEGTPKGVVLSHRNILANAAQALARVDANANDKVFNVLPVFHSFGLTGGMMMPMLAGIPIYMYPSPLHYRIVPELIYQTGATILFGTDTFLTGYARSAHAYDFRTLRLVIAGAEAVKDRTRQVFMERYGIRILEGYGVTETAPVLAMNTPMANRPGTVGRLSPLMESRLDPVPGIEEGGRLSVRGPNVMLGYLRAENPGVLEVLPDGWHDTGDIVAIDAAGFITIKGRAKRFAKIAGEMVSLSAVEAIATTLWPQAASVAVSIPDQRKGERIVLLTTEKTAERSAMQAQAKAIGASELTVPAAIMVVDKVPLLGTGKTDYVTATTMAREQTSSPEREVA
;
A
#
# COMPACT_ATOMS: atom_id res chain seq x y z
N MET A 1 -11.63 26.99 -11.68
CA MET A 1 -12.59 27.10 -10.55
C MET A 1 -12.70 28.49 -9.91
N ILE A 2 -11.91 28.96 -8.92
CA ILE A 2 -12.19 30.28 -8.27
C ILE A 2 -12.23 31.45 -9.26
N ARG A 3 -11.19 31.59 -10.11
CA ARG A 3 -11.12 32.64 -11.15
C ARG A 3 -12.29 32.56 -12.14
N GLU A 4 -12.76 31.35 -12.41
CA GLU A 4 -13.85 31.04 -13.34
C GLU A 4 -15.20 31.41 -12.73
N LEU A 5 -15.45 31.06 -11.47
CA LEU A 5 -16.67 31.48 -10.75
C LEU A 5 -16.76 33.00 -10.63
N MET A 6 -15.66 33.67 -10.24
CA MET A 6 -15.59 35.12 -10.08
C MET A 6 -15.72 35.91 -11.40
N SER A 7 -15.49 35.27 -12.56
CA SER A 7 -15.72 35.87 -13.88
C SER A 7 -17.04 35.41 -14.52
N SER A 8 -17.69 34.39 -13.96
CA SER A 8 -18.93 33.84 -14.51
C SER A 8 -20.14 34.72 -14.23
N ARG A 9 -21.01 34.88 -15.23
CA ARG A 9 -22.29 35.58 -15.08
C ARG A 9 -23.27 34.86 -14.14
N ARG A 10 -23.08 33.56 -13.92
CA ARG A 10 -23.91 32.73 -13.05
C ARG A 10 -23.63 32.90 -11.56
N PHE A 11 -22.45 33.39 -11.15
CA PHE A 11 -22.08 33.51 -9.73
C PHE A 11 -21.67 34.93 -9.31
N ALA A 12 -20.85 35.62 -10.12
CA ALA A 12 -20.27 36.91 -9.72
C ALA A 12 -21.29 37.99 -9.31
N PRO A 13 -22.46 38.16 -9.98
CA PRO A 13 -23.46 39.13 -9.55
C PRO A 13 -24.04 38.84 -8.15
N LEU A 14 -24.24 37.56 -7.81
CA LEU A 14 -24.72 37.15 -6.48
C LEU A 14 -23.68 37.44 -5.40
N PHE A 15 -22.41 37.11 -5.68
CA PHE A 15 -21.28 37.38 -4.79
C PHE A 15 -21.19 38.87 -4.43
N TRP A 16 -21.16 39.76 -5.42
CA TRP A 16 -21.01 41.20 -5.18
C TRP A 16 -22.24 41.82 -4.53
N ALA A 17 -23.45 41.39 -4.90
CA ALA A 17 -24.67 41.83 -4.24
C ALA A 17 -24.65 41.50 -2.73
N GLN A 18 -24.22 40.28 -2.39
CA GLN A 18 -24.07 39.87 -0.99
C GLN A 18 -22.95 40.63 -0.27
N PHE A 19 -21.79 40.83 -0.90
CA PHE A 19 -20.68 41.57 -0.32
C PHE A 19 -21.07 43.01 0.07
N PHE A 20 -21.67 43.75 -0.87
CA PHE A 20 -22.08 45.14 -0.62
C PHE A 20 -23.22 45.23 0.40
N SER A 21 -24.17 44.30 0.37
CA SER A 21 -25.21 44.22 1.40
C SER A 21 -24.63 44.00 2.79
N ALA A 22 -23.79 42.97 2.96
CA ALA A 22 -23.19 42.67 4.26
C ALA A 22 -22.29 43.81 4.76
N LEU A 23 -21.59 44.49 3.83
CA LEU A 23 -20.76 45.65 4.16
C LEU A 23 -21.62 46.80 4.67
N ASN A 24 -22.75 47.05 4.00
CA ASN A 24 -23.70 48.09 4.37
C ASN A 24 -24.28 47.88 5.78
N ASP A 25 -24.76 46.66 6.05
CA ASP A 25 -25.28 46.25 7.36
C ASP A 25 -24.28 46.59 8.48
N ASN A 26 -23.01 46.26 8.26
CA ASN A 26 -21.95 46.45 9.25
C ASN A 26 -21.49 47.90 9.36
N VAL A 27 -21.47 48.68 8.28
CA VAL A 27 -21.18 50.12 8.35
C VAL A 27 -22.24 50.83 9.19
N LEU A 28 -23.53 50.59 8.90
CA LEU A 28 -24.64 51.19 9.64
C LEU A 28 -24.61 50.81 11.12
N LYS A 29 -24.50 49.52 11.41
CA LYS A 29 -24.48 49.00 12.79
C LYS A 29 -23.32 49.58 13.58
N ASN A 30 -22.09 49.51 13.06
CA ASN A 30 -20.91 49.97 13.79
C ASN A 30 -20.90 51.49 13.95
N ALA A 31 -21.33 52.26 12.94
CA ALA A 31 -21.47 53.70 13.08
C ALA A 31 -22.49 54.07 14.18
N LEU A 32 -23.63 53.38 14.25
CA LEU A 32 -24.61 53.57 15.33
C LEU A 32 -24.01 53.22 16.70
N VAL A 33 -23.31 52.09 16.82
CA VAL A 33 -22.67 51.66 18.06
C VAL A 33 -21.69 52.72 18.57
N ILE A 34 -20.88 53.30 17.69
CA ILE A 34 -19.91 54.33 18.08
C ILE A 34 -20.64 55.63 18.49
N ILE A 35 -21.68 56.04 17.77
CA ILE A 35 -22.50 57.19 18.18
C ILE A 35 -23.11 56.97 19.58
N LEU A 36 -23.57 55.75 19.88
CA LEU A 36 -24.13 55.41 21.19
C LEU A 36 -23.07 55.41 22.30
N LEU A 37 -21.84 54.98 22.00
CA LEU A 37 -20.73 54.97 22.96
C LEU A 37 -20.18 56.39 23.24
N TYR A 38 -20.10 57.26 22.23
CA TYR A 38 -19.47 58.58 22.34
C TYR A 38 -20.44 59.74 22.59
N SER A 39 -21.72 59.65 22.22
CA SER A 39 -22.72 60.70 22.53
C SER A 39 -23.32 60.59 23.93
N ALA A 40 -22.98 59.55 24.69
CA ALA A 40 -23.54 59.26 26.00
C ALA A 40 -22.97 60.16 27.12
N ALA A 41 -23.45 61.40 27.15
CA ALA A 41 -23.46 62.22 28.37
C ALA A 41 -24.44 61.69 29.45
N THR A 42 -25.07 60.52 29.26
CA THR A 42 -26.25 60.03 30.05
C THR A 42 -26.13 58.61 30.63
N GLY A 43 -24.96 57.97 30.64
CA GLY A 43 -24.69 56.78 31.46
C GLY A 43 -25.35 55.44 31.04
N HIS A 44 -25.99 55.36 29.87
CA HIS A 44 -26.68 54.13 29.39
C HIS A 44 -26.19 53.61 28.02
N GLY A 45 -25.02 54.04 27.53
CA GLY A 45 -24.50 53.70 26.20
C GLY A 45 -24.32 52.20 25.94
N ASP A 46 -23.75 51.47 26.90
CA ASP A 46 -23.46 50.03 26.78
C ASP A 46 -24.73 49.17 26.62
N ALA A 47 -25.80 49.55 27.32
CA ALA A 47 -27.09 48.88 27.22
C ALA A 47 -27.71 49.07 25.81
N LEU A 48 -27.64 50.28 25.26
CA LEU A 48 -28.17 50.59 23.93
C LEU A 48 -27.39 49.89 22.81
N VAL A 49 -26.08 49.69 22.95
CA VAL A 49 -25.27 48.89 22.01
C VAL A 49 -25.75 47.44 21.95
N THR A 50 -26.05 46.85 23.11
CA THR A 50 -26.60 45.49 23.20
C THR A 50 -27.97 45.40 22.52
N VAL A 51 -28.83 46.40 22.75
CA VAL A 51 -30.14 46.51 22.10
C VAL A 51 -30.00 46.65 20.59
N ALA A 52 -29.02 47.39 20.06
CA ALA A 52 -28.79 47.51 18.62
C ALA A 52 -28.48 46.16 17.96
N GLY A 53 -27.65 45.33 18.61
CA GLY A 53 -27.40 43.96 18.17
C GLY A 53 -28.68 43.11 18.15
N ALA A 54 -29.48 43.17 19.22
CA ALA A 54 -30.74 42.44 19.32
C ALA A 54 -31.77 42.86 18.26
N VAL A 55 -31.92 44.18 18.02
CA VAL A 55 -32.85 44.74 17.02
C VAL A 55 -32.50 44.27 15.60
N PHE A 56 -31.20 44.17 15.28
CA PHE A 56 -30.76 43.68 13.97
C PHE A 56 -31.01 42.17 13.78
N ILE A 57 -30.83 41.37 14.83
CA ILE A 57 -30.97 39.89 14.76
C ILE A 57 -32.43 39.44 14.88
N PHE A 58 -33.26 40.16 15.65
CA PHE A 58 -34.64 39.76 15.96
C PHE A 58 -35.49 39.39 14.72
N PRO A 59 -35.42 40.11 13.58
CA PRO A 59 -36.16 39.75 12.38
C PRO A 59 -35.86 38.34 11.84
N TYR A 60 -34.67 37.78 12.09
CA TYR A 60 -34.35 36.41 11.67
C TYR A 60 -35.24 35.36 12.34
N PHE A 61 -35.69 35.58 13.58
CA PHE A 61 -36.58 34.64 14.27
C PHE A 61 -37.97 34.58 13.66
N ILE A 62 -38.48 35.70 13.15
CA ILE A 62 -39.88 35.83 12.74
C ILE A 62 -40.06 35.85 11.22
N LEU A 63 -39.10 36.38 10.46
CA LEU A 63 -39.27 36.61 9.01
C LEU A 63 -38.40 35.71 8.13
N SER A 64 -37.38 35.04 8.68
CA SER A 64 -36.55 34.10 7.89
C SER A 64 -37.42 33.02 7.25
N GLY A 65 -38.41 32.51 8.00
CA GLY A 65 -39.33 31.49 7.51
C GLY A 65 -40.17 31.94 6.32
N LEU A 66 -40.74 33.14 6.41
CA LEU A 66 -41.45 33.79 5.31
C LEU A 66 -40.53 33.98 4.11
N GLY A 67 -39.27 34.38 4.33
CA GLY A 67 -38.25 34.50 3.29
C GLY A 67 -38.00 33.19 2.55
N GLY A 68 -37.94 32.06 3.26
CA GLY A 68 -37.81 30.73 2.68
C GLY A 68 -39.02 30.33 1.82
N GLN A 69 -40.23 30.59 2.29
CA GLN A 69 -41.46 30.32 1.52
C GLN A 69 -41.54 31.18 0.25
N LEU A 70 -41.21 32.47 0.35
CA LEU A 70 -41.15 33.38 -0.79
C LEU A 70 -40.10 32.95 -1.82
N ALA A 71 -38.95 32.48 -1.35
CA ALA A 71 -37.85 32.01 -2.20
C ALA A 71 -38.17 30.70 -2.95
N ASP A 72 -38.89 29.77 -2.32
CA ASP A 72 -39.29 28.53 -3.00
C ASP A 72 -40.48 28.77 -3.96
N LYS A 73 -41.44 29.62 -3.58
CA LYS A 73 -42.65 29.93 -4.37
C LYS A 73 -42.37 30.77 -5.62
N TYR A 74 -41.59 31.83 -5.47
CA TYR A 74 -41.36 32.79 -6.55
C TYR A 74 -39.96 32.60 -7.17
N VAL A 75 -39.72 33.26 -8.31
CA VAL A 75 -38.39 33.29 -8.93
C VAL A 75 -37.38 33.95 -7.98
N LYS A 76 -36.42 33.18 -7.46
CA LYS A 76 -35.43 33.63 -6.46
C LYS A 76 -34.71 34.92 -6.84
N SER A 77 -34.30 35.08 -8.10
CA SER A 77 -33.62 36.30 -8.57
C SER A 77 -34.52 37.54 -8.61
N VAL A 78 -35.84 37.37 -8.81
CA VAL A 78 -36.82 38.47 -8.72
C VAL A 78 -37.02 38.89 -7.26
N VAL A 79 -37.13 37.91 -6.36
CA VAL A 79 -37.23 38.17 -4.91
C VAL A 79 -35.98 38.91 -4.42
N ALA A 80 -34.78 38.44 -4.79
CA ALA A 80 -33.51 39.13 -4.50
C ALA A 80 -33.51 40.59 -4.98
N ARG A 81 -33.86 40.84 -6.25
CA ARG A 81 -33.88 42.19 -6.82
C ARG A 81 -34.83 43.12 -6.09
N ARG A 82 -36.02 42.66 -5.72
CA ARG A 82 -37.03 43.45 -5.00
C ARG A 82 -36.58 43.78 -3.57
N LEU A 83 -36.02 42.81 -2.86
CA LEU A 83 -35.49 43.03 -1.51
C LEU A 83 -34.33 44.03 -1.52
N LYS A 84 -33.42 43.94 -2.50
CA LYS A 84 -32.30 44.89 -2.64
C LYS A 84 -32.72 46.27 -3.11
N PHE A 85 -33.81 46.37 -3.86
CA PHE A 85 -34.42 47.66 -4.15
C PHE A 85 -35.01 48.31 -2.90
N ALA A 86 -35.69 47.53 -2.04
CA ALA A 86 -36.21 48.00 -0.76
C ALA A 86 -35.11 48.49 0.20
N GLU A 87 -33.90 47.91 0.12
CA GLU A 87 -32.73 48.32 0.91
C GLU A 87 -32.32 49.77 0.67
N ILE A 88 -32.55 50.32 -0.53
CA ILE A 88 -32.24 51.73 -0.85
C ILE A 88 -33.09 52.67 0.02
N PHE A 89 -34.35 52.32 0.29
CA PHE A 89 -35.22 53.12 1.15
C PHE A 89 -34.79 53.02 2.62
N ALA A 90 -34.45 51.81 3.09
CA ALA A 90 -33.90 51.62 4.43
C ALA A 90 -32.59 52.43 4.61
N ALA A 91 -31.73 52.45 3.59
CA ALA A 91 -30.53 53.28 3.54
C ALA A 91 -30.85 54.79 3.57
N GLY A 92 -31.92 55.22 2.90
CA GLY A 92 -32.43 56.59 2.98
C GLY A 92 -32.88 56.97 4.41
N PHE A 93 -33.57 56.07 5.11
CA PHE A 93 -33.92 56.24 6.52
C PHE A 93 -32.68 56.35 7.41
N ALA A 94 -31.67 55.50 7.18
CA ALA A 94 -30.39 55.58 7.88
C ALA A 94 -29.67 56.92 7.64
N ALA A 95 -29.58 57.35 6.38
CA ALA A 95 -28.98 58.63 6.00
C ALA A 95 -29.69 59.81 6.69
N ALA A 96 -31.02 59.83 6.68
CA ALA A 96 -31.81 60.82 7.43
C ALA A 96 -31.53 60.76 8.94
N GLY A 97 -31.38 59.56 9.52
CA GLY A 97 -30.98 59.37 10.92
C GLY A 97 -29.63 59.98 11.27
N PHE A 98 -28.64 59.82 10.41
CA PHE A 98 -27.31 60.43 10.59
C PHE A 98 -27.35 61.96 10.43
N PHE A 99 -28.07 62.48 9.41
CA PHE A 99 -28.19 63.93 9.20
C PHE A 99 -28.98 64.64 10.31
N LEU A 100 -30.02 64.01 10.84
CA LEU A 100 -30.88 64.56 11.90
C LEU A 100 -30.36 64.26 13.30
N HIS A 101 -29.23 63.56 13.44
CA HIS A 101 -28.69 63.07 14.72
C HIS A 101 -29.73 62.29 15.56
N SER A 102 -30.65 61.57 14.92
CA SER A 102 -31.77 60.89 15.57
C SER A 102 -31.48 59.41 15.81
N VAL A 103 -31.11 59.07 17.05
CA VAL A 103 -30.89 57.69 17.49
C VAL A 103 -32.10 56.78 17.23
N PRO A 104 -33.37 57.17 17.55
CA PRO A 104 -34.54 56.35 17.24
C PRO A 104 -34.68 56.05 15.74
N LEU A 105 -34.38 57.02 14.88
CA LEU A 105 -34.46 56.84 13.43
C LEU A 105 -33.39 55.86 12.92
N LEU A 106 -32.19 55.88 13.51
CA LEU A 106 -31.13 54.92 13.23
C LEU A 106 -31.47 53.50 13.71
N PHE A 107 -32.14 53.36 14.87
CA PHE A 107 -32.67 52.05 15.32
C PHE A 107 -33.77 51.53 14.38
N ALA A 108 -34.67 52.40 13.92
CA ALA A 108 -35.69 52.03 12.94
C ALA A 108 -35.05 51.58 11.61
N ALA A 109 -34.04 52.31 11.13
CA ALA A 109 -33.28 51.91 9.95
C ALA A 109 -32.58 50.55 10.17
N LEU A 110 -31.91 50.35 11.30
CA LEU A 110 -31.25 49.09 11.63
C LEU A 110 -32.24 47.91 11.67
N ALA A 111 -33.45 48.12 12.18
CA ALA A 111 -34.51 47.12 12.16
C ALA A 111 -34.95 46.77 10.72
N LEU A 112 -35.11 47.77 9.85
CA LEU A 112 -35.43 47.57 8.43
C LEU A 112 -34.33 46.78 7.70
N PHE A 113 -33.06 47.09 7.96
CA PHE A 113 -31.93 46.33 7.44
C PHE A 113 -31.97 44.87 7.94
N GLY A 114 -32.27 44.64 9.22
CA GLY A 114 -32.46 43.30 9.78
C GLY A 114 -33.60 42.53 9.09
N VAL A 115 -34.73 43.18 8.80
CA VAL A 115 -35.85 42.59 8.04
C VAL A 115 -35.42 42.16 6.64
N ILE A 116 -34.72 43.02 5.91
CA ILE A 116 -34.24 42.72 4.56
C ILE A 116 -33.23 41.57 4.59
N ALA A 117 -32.30 41.57 5.56
CA ALA A 117 -31.30 40.52 5.71
C ALA A 117 -31.95 39.16 6.03
N ALA A 118 -32.93 39.12 6.92
CA ALA A 118 -33.70 37.92 7.26
C ALA A 118 -34.46 37.34 6.05
N LEU A 119 -35.05 38.19 5.21
CA LEU A 119 -35.77 37.76 4.00
C LEU A 119 -34.80 37.36 2.86
N PHE A 120 -33.64 37.99 2.77
CA PHE A 120 -32.65 37.74 1.70
C PHE A 120 -31.78 36.51 1.96
N GLY A 121 -31.52 36.17 3.23
CA GLY A 121 -30.67 35.04 3.63
C GLY A 121 -31.05 33.70 2.98
N PRO A 122 -32.32 33.26 3.04
CA PRO A 122 -32.76 32.03 2.39
C PRO A 122 -32.60 32.06 0.86
N VAL A 123 -32.81 33.23 0.24
CA VAL A 123 -32.74 33.41 -1.21
C VAL A 123 -31.33 33.16 -1.72
N LYS A 124 -30.32 33.82 -1.14
CA LYS A 124 -28.94 33.78 -1.66
C LYS A 124 -28.32 32.38 -1.58
N TYR A 125 -28.53 31.66 -0.48
CA TYR A 125 -27.92 30.35 -0.27
C TYR A 125 -28.69 29.23 -0.99
N ALA A 126 -30.00 29.39 -1.21
CA ALA A 126 -30.77 28.46 -2.03
C ALA A 126 -30.46 28.60 -3.53
N MET A 127 -29.98 29.77 -3.98
CA MET A 127 -29.59 30.00 -5.36
C MET A 127 -28.25 29.36 -5.75
N LEU A 128 -27.34 29.13 -4.79
CA LEU A 128 -26.03 28.54 -5.08
C LEU A 128 -26.14 27.17 -5.77
N PRO A 129 -26.94 26.21 -5.26
CA PRO A 129 -27.05 24.91 -5.93
C PRO A 129 -27.96 24.90 -7.15
N ASP A 130 -28.68 26.00 -7.42
CA ASP A 130 -29.43 26.18 -8.67
C ASP A 130 -28.50 26.66 -9.81
N GLN A 131 -27.35 27.26 -9.48
CA GLN A 131 -26.43 27.89 -10.44
C GLN A 131 -25.06 27.20 -10.53
N LEU A 132 -24.69 26.39 -9.53
CA LEU A 132 -23.39 25.71 -9.41
C LEU A 132 -23.53 24.20 -9.46
N GLU A 133 -22.51 23.53 -10.01
CA GLU A 133 -22.41 22.07 -9.95
C GLU A 133 -22.05 21.59 -8.54
N LEU A 134 -22.29 20.31 -8.24
CA LEU A 134 -22.09 19.74 -6.90
C LEU A 134 -20.64 19.88 -6.38
N GLY A 135 -19.66 19.81 -7.27
CA GLY A 135 -18.23 20.02 -6.96
C GLY A 135 -17.84 21.50 -6.81
N GLU A 136 -18.65 22.43 -7.34
CA GLU A 136 -18.44 23.87 -7.24
C GLU A 136 -19.08 24.47 -5.99
N LEU A 137 -20.04 23.77 -5.38
CA LEU A 137 -20.79 24.23 -4.20
C LEU A 137 -19.92 24.62 -3.02
N ALA A 138 -18.92 23.81 -2.67
CA ALA A 138 -18.01 24.13 -1.57
C ALA A 138 -17.22 25.42 -1.85
N THR A 139 -16.80 25.62 -3.10
CA THR A 139 -16.09 26.83 -3.54
C THR A 139 -17.01 28.05 -3.55
N GLY A 140 -18.24 27.92 -4.05
CA GLY A 140 -19.24 28.98 -4.03
C GLY A 140 -19.56 29.44 -2.61
N ASN A 141 -19.80 28.50 -1.69
CA ASN A 141 -20.03 28.81 -0.27
C ASN A 141 -18.81 29.47 0.37
N ALA A 142 -17.60 28.95 0.15
CA ALA A 142 -16.38 29.55 0.68
C ALA A 142 -16.18 31.02 0.24
N LEU A 143 -16.48 31.33 -1.02
CA LEU A 143 -16.39 32.68 -1.54
C LEU A 143 -17.45 33.61 -0.90
N VAL A 144 -18.70 33.14 -0.80
CA VAL A 144 -19.79 33.92 -0.17
C VAL A 144 -19.54 34.16 1.33
N GLU A 145 -19.07 33.16 2.06
CA GLU A 145 -18.71 33.27 3.46
C GLU A 145 -17.49 34.18 3.65
N GLY A 146 -16.40 33.96 2.89
CA GLY A 146 -15.23 34.81 2.94
C GLY A 146 -15.53 36.28 2.62
N ALA A 147 -16.41 36.54 1.65
CA ALA A 147 -16.90 37.88 1.36
C ALA A 147 -17.68 38.49 2.53
N THR A 148 -18.50 37.70 3.22
CA THR A 148 -19.28 38.18 4.38
C THR A 148 -18.36 38.56 5.54
N PHE A 149 -17.34 37.75 5.85
CA PHE A 149 -16.36 38.11 6.90
C PHE A 149 -15.48 39.31 6.53
N MET A 150 -15.06 39.41 5.26
CA MET A 150 -14.35 40.58 4.77
C MET A 150 -15.22 41.85 4.86
N ALA A 151 -16.51 41.73 4.54
CA ALA A 151 -17.47 42.82 4.63
C ALA A 151 -17.74 43.24 6.08
N ILE A 152 -17.82 42.29 7.03
CA ILE A 152 -17.91 42.58 8.47
C ILE A 152 -16.68 43.38 8.92
N LEU A 153 -15.47 42.94 8.55
CA LEU A 153 -14.23 43.62 8.89
C LEU A 153 -14.19 45.05 8.33
N LEU A 154 -14.35 45.20 7.01
CA LEU A 154 -14.31 46.50 6.34
C LEU A 154 -15.41 47.43 6.89
N GLY A 155 -16.60 46.91 7.15
CA GLY A 155 -17.70 47.68 7.71
C GLY A 155 -17.45 48.13 9.14
N THR A 156 -16.77 47.31 9.94
CA THR A 156 -16.39 47.66 11.33
C THR A 156 -15.33 48.76 11.33
N VAL A 157 -14.29 48.64 10.49
CA VAL A 157 -13.24 49.66 10.33
C VAL A 157 -13.82 50.96 9.78
N ALA A 158 -14.63 50.89 8.72
CA ALA A 158 -15.25 52.04 8.09
C ALA A 158 -16.24 52.75 9.03
N GLY A 159 -17.12 52.02 9.71
CA GLY A 159 -18.02 52.58 10.73
C GLY A 159 -17.24 53.26 11.87
N GLY A 160 -16.12 52.65 12.29
CA GLY A 160 -15.07 53.20 13.15
C GLY A 160 -14.61 54.60 12.76
N GLN A 161 -13.92 54.65 11.63
CA GLN A 161 -13.21 55.86 11.19
C GLN A 161 -14.15 56.97 10.73
N PHE A 162 -15.30 56.63 10.14
CA PHE A 162 -16.24 57.65 9.66
C PHE A 162 -16.96 58.40 10.78
N VAL A 163 -16.89 57.96 12.04
CA VAL A 163 -17.52 58.66 13.17
C VAL A 163 -16.49 59.43 14.01
N ALA A 164 -15.19 59.14 13.88
CA ALA A 164 -14.10 59.68 14.70
C ALA A 164 -13.78 61.19 14.50
N GLY A 165 -14.63 61.97 13.82
CA GLY A 165 -14.49 63.43 13.73
C GLY A 165 -15.82 64.12 13.39
N SER A 166 -16.00 65.34 13.91
CA SER A 166 -17.26 66.09 13.86
C SER A 166 -17.74 66.49 12.45
N ALA A 167 -16.90 66.36 11.42
CA ALA A 167 -17.22 66.65 10.02
C ALA A 167 -17.68 65.43 9.19
N HIS A 168 -17.85 64.24 9.79
CA HIS A 168 -17.91 62.98 9.02
C HIS A 168 -19.26 62.24 8.93
N MET A 169 -20.34 62.72 9.57
CA MET A 169 -21.65 62.03 9.49
C MET A 169 -22.25 62.00 8.07
N GLY A 170 -21.98 63.01 7.24
CA GLY A 170 -22.37 63.01 5.82
C GLY A 170 -21.68 61.92 4.99
N TRP A 171 -20.46 61.50 5.37
CA TRP A 171 -19.75 60.40 4.71
C TRP A 171 -20.38 59.04 5.03
N VAL A 172 -20.80 58.81 6.27
CA VAL A 172 -21.54 57.58 6.66
C VAL A 172 -22.87 57.50 5.91
N ALA A 173 -23.64 58.60 5.91
CA ALA A 173 -24.92 58.68 5.22
C ALA A 173 -24.77 58.39 3.71
N SER A 174 -23.75 58.97 3.07
CA SER A 174 -23.45 58.74 1.65
C SER A 174 -23.01 57.29 1.39
N ALA A 175 -22.15 56.74 2.24
CA ALA A 175 -21.65 55.37 2.11
C ALA A 175 -22.80 54.36 2.17
N VAL A 176 -23.71 54.50 3.14
CA VAL A 176 -24.85 53.56 3.33
C VAL A 176 -25.79 53.55 2.11
N VAL A 177 -26.03 54.71 1.49
CA VAL A 177 -26.84 54.81 0.26
C VAL A 177 -26.10 54.24 -0.96
N VAL A 178 -24.82 54.58 -1.14
CA VAL A 178 -24.01 54.07 -2.27
C VAL A 178 -23.89 52.55 -2.22
N LEU A 179 -23.66 51.97 -1.05
CA LEU A 179 -23.57 50.52 -0.87
C LEU A 179 -24.90 49.83 -1.19
N ALA A 180 -26.05 50.40 -0.79
CA ALA A 180 -27.36 49.87 -1.16
C ALA A 180 -27.61 49.92 -2.68
N LEU A 181 -27.22 51.01 -3.34
CA LEU A 181 -27.32 51.14 -4.81
C LEU A 181 -26.44 50.12 -5.54
N LEU A 182 -25.20 49.90 -5.08
CA LEU A 182 -24.30 48.88 -5.63
C LEU A 182 -24.87 47.47 -5.42
N SER A 183 -25.35 47.16 -4.21
CA SER A 183 -26.03 45.90 -3.88
C SER A 183 -27.18 45.61 -4.84
N TRP A 184 -28.06 46.59 -5.08
CA TRP A 184 -29.16 46.47 -6.04
C TRP A 184 -28.70 46.36 -7.50
N ALA A 185 -27.67 47.10 -7.90
CA ALA A 185 -27.13 47.05 -9.25
C ALA A 185 -26.58 45.67 -9.61
N PHE A 186 -25.88 45.01 -8.67
CA PHE A 186 -25.42 43.63 -8.84
C PHE A 186 -26.57 42.62 -8.73
N ALA A 187 -27.51 42.79 -7.79
CA ALA A 187 -28.69 41.93 -7.66
C ALA A 187 -29.55 41.93 -8.94
N SER A 188 -29.62 43.07 -9.63
CA SER A 188 -30.35 43.21 -10.89
C SER A 188 -29.75 42.43 -12.06
N ARG A 189 -28.46 42.09 -11.98
CA ARG A 189 -27.70 41.31 -12.98
C ARG A 189 -27.68 39.80 -12.70
N ILE A 190 -28.30 39.35 -11.61
CA ILE A 190 -28.43 37.93 -11.28
C ILE A 190 -29.31 37.27 -12.36
N PRO A 191 -28.88 36.14 -12.97
CA PRO A 191 -29.66 35.41 -13.97
C PRO A 191 -31.03 34.98 -13.45
N GLN A 192 -32.00 34.81 -14.35
CA GLN A 192 -33.30 34.25 -13.98
C GLN A 192 -33.17 32.81 -13.52
N THR A 193 -33.81 32.49 -12.38
CA THR A 193 -33.95 31.14 -11.85
C THR A 193 -35.38 30.64 -12.07
N THR A 194 -35.61 29.35 -11.91
CA THR A 194 -36.95 28.77 -11.92
C THR A 194 -37.52 28.71 -10.49
N PRO A 195 -38.84 28.89 -10.31
CA PRO A 195 -39.50 28.61 -9.03
C PRO A 195 -39.33 27.14 -8.63
N SER A 196 -39.04 26.89 -7.35
CA SER A 196 -38.84 25.54 -6.82
C SER A 196 -40.16 24.85 -6.45
N ALA A 197 -41.17 25.61 -6.03
CA ALA A 197 -42.48 25.15 -5.57
C ALA A 197 -43.58 26.21 -5.83
N PRO A 198 -44.02 26.42 -7.08
CA PRO A 198 -44.93 27.52 -7.44
C PRO A 198 -46.30 27.45 -6.73
N ASP A 199 -46.77 26.25 -6.41
CA ASP A 199 -48.08 26.01 -5.77
C ASP A 199 -48.06 26.14 -4.23
N LEU A 200 -46.91 26.50 -3.64
CA LEU A 200 -46.75 26.59 -2.20
C LEU A 200 -47.66 27.71 -1.61
N PRO A 201 -48.48 27.44 -0.58
CA PRO A 201 -49.15 28.48 0.18
C PRO A 201 -48.13 29.26 1.04
N VAL A 202 -48.21 30.59 1.03
CA VAL A 202 -47.38 31.45 1.88
C VAL A 202 -48.20 31.79 3.12
N ASP A 203 -47.65 31.49 4.30
CA ASP A 203 -48.32 31.78 5.56
C ASP A 203 -48.38 33.28 5.81
N THR A 204 -49.54 33.77 6.25
CA THR A 204 -49.72 35.19 6.62
C THR A 204 -49.19 35.52 8.01
N ASN A 205 -49.04 34.51 8.88
CA ASN A 205 -48.51 34.67 10.22
C ASN A 205 -47.02 34.24 10.27
N PRO A 206 -46.09 35.18 10.56
CA PRO A 206 -44.65 34.90 10.59
C PRO A 206 -44.26 33.85 11.65
N TRP A 207 -44.96 33.80 12.79
CA TRP A 207 -44.67 32.83 13.85
C TRP A 207 -45.03 31.41 13.46
N THR A 208 -46.18 31.21 12.81
CA THR A 208 -46.58 29.88 12.32
C THR A 208 -45.67 29.42 11.20
N SER A 209 -45.20 30.34 10.34
CA SER A 209 -44.22 30.05 9.30
C SER A 209 -42.90 29.53 9.91
N THR A 210 -42.32 30.26 10.88
CA THR A 210 -41.07 29.83 11.54
C THR A 210 -41.23 28.49 12.27
N LEU A 211 -42.29 28.32 13.07
CA LEU A 211 -42.51 27.09 13.84
C LEU A 211 -42.77 25.87 12.95
N GLY A 212 -43.53 26.06 11.87
CA GLY A 212 -43.77 25.02 10.87
C GLY A 212 -42.47 24.55 10.22
N LEU A 213 -41.59 25.49 9.86
CA LEU A 213 -40.29 25.19 9.26
C LEU A 213 -39.32 24.49 10.20
N LEU A 214 -39.24 24.93 11.46
CA LEU A 214 -38.42 24.24 12.46
C LEU A 214 -38.93 22.81 12.69
N LYS A 215 -40.24 22.59 12.66
CA LYS A 215 -40.83 21.25 12.75
C LYS A 215 -40.47 20.38 11.53
N THR A 216 -40.50 20.94 10.32
CA THR A 216 -40.05 20.24 9.10
C THR A 216 -38.57 19.90 9.18
N LEU A 217 -37.72 20.84 9.60
CA LEU A 217 -36.29 20.60 9.79
C LEU A 217 -36.04 19.50 10.84
N HIS A 218 -36.78 19.49 11.94
CA HIS A 218 -36.63 18.50 13.01
C HIS A 218 -37.10 17.10 12.60
N ALA A 219 -37.99 16.98 11.61
CA ALA A 219 -38.47 15.69 11.11
C ALA A 219 -37.40 14.91 10.32
N ASP A 220 -36.47 15.61 9.68
CA ASP A 220 -35.31 15.00 9.02
C ASP A 220 -34.09 15.06 9.95
N HIS A 221 -33.77 13.94 10.59
CA HIS A 221 -32.65 13.85 11.51
C HIS A 221 -31.30 14.21 10.87
N ARG A 222 -31.08 13.94 9.58
CA ARG A 222 -29.82 14.25 8.90
C ARG A 222 -29.67 15.76 8.68
N LEU A 223 -30.74 16.42 8.25
CA LEU A 223 -30.77 17.87 8.06
C LEU A 223 -30.71 18.62 9.40
N TRP A 224 -31.43 18.13 10.41
CA TRP A 224 -31.37 18.67 11.77
C TRP A 224 -29.95 18.63 12.33
N ASP A 225 -29.32 17.45 12.35
CA ASP A 225 -27.97 17.27 12.88
C ASP A 225 -26.94 18.12 12.11
N GLY A 226 -27.04 18.14 10.76
CA GLY A 226 -26.20 18.98 9.92
C GLY A 226 -26.34 20.47 10.22
N THR A 227 -27.57 20.93 10.48
CA THR A 227 -27.86 22.33 10.80
C THR A 227 -27.37 22.69 12.21
N VAL A 228 -27.51 21.80 13.19
CA VAL A 228 -26.93 21.98 14.54
C VAL A 228 -25.40 22.09 14.45
N ILE A 229 -24.76 21.30 13.60
CA ILE A 229 -23.32 21.39 13.34
C ILE A 229 -22.99 22.77 12.79
N VAL A 230 -23.67 23.26 11.75
CA VAL A 230 -23.43 24.62 11.22
C VAL A 230 -23.65 25.69 12.30
N SER A 231 -24.68 25.56 13.13
CA SER A 231 -24.97 26.50 14.23
C SER A 231 -23.86 26.56 15.28
N TRP A 232 -23.07 25.50 15.46
CA TRP A 232 -21.90 25.51 16.34
C TRP A 232 -20.87 26.58 15.93
N PHE A 233 -20.59 26.72 14.63
CA PHE A 233 -19.67 27.75 14.14
C PHE A 233 -20.16 29.17 14.48
N TRP A 234 -21.44 29.45 14.24
CA TRP A 234 -22.03 30.77 14.52
C TRP A 234 -22.08 31.08 16.01
N LEU A 235 -22.41 30.09 16.85
CA LEU A 235 -22.31 30.19 18.30
C LEU A 235 -20.90 30.60 18.74
N VAL A 236 -19.90 29.83 18.31
CA VAL A 236 -18.50 30.05 18.67
C VAL A 236 -18.02 31.41 18.17
N GLY A 237 -18.33 31.76 16.92
CA GLY A 237 -17.97 33.06 16.34
C GLY A 237 -18.59 34.23 17.10
N ALA A 238 -19.87 34.16 17.46
CA ALA A 238 -20.55 35.20 18.23
C ALA A 238 -19.91 35.38 19.63
N ILE A 239 -19.58 34.28 20.31
CA ILE A 239 -18.91 34.33 21.61
C ILE A 239 -17.53 34.98 21.47
N VAL A 240 -16.68 34.51 20.55
CA VAL A 240 -15.33 35.05 20.38
C VAL A 240 -15.37 36.55 20.06
N LEU A 241 -16.27 36.99 19.17
CA LEU A 241 -16.43 38.41 18.82
C LEU A 241 -16.91 39.25 20.02
N SER A 242 -17.81 38.72 20.85
CA SER A 242 -18.29 39.43 22.05
C SER A 242 -17.24 39.55 23.16
N LEU A 243 -16.31 38.59 23.26
CA LEU A 243 -15.26 38.57 24.29
C LEU A 243 -14.06 39.46 23.93
N LEU A 244 -13.90 39.82 22.66
CA LEU A 244 -12.70 40.49 22.18
C LEU A 244 -12.46 41.87 22.80
N PRO A 245 -13.47 42.76 22.93
CA PRO A 245 -13.28 44.04 23.60
C PRO A 245 -12.91 43.88 25.09
N ALA A 246 -13.55 42.95 25.79
CA ALA A 246 -13.26 42.65 27.20
C ALA A 246 -11.85 42.08 27.35
N LEU A 247 -11.43 41.15 26.49
CA LEU A 247 -10.08 40.59 26.48
C LEU A 247 -9.01 41.69 26.35
N VAL A 248 -9.18 42.60 25.37
CA VAL A 248 -8.20 43.65 25.11
C VAL A 248 -8.15 44.67 26.23
N LYS A 249 -9.31 45.12 26.73
CA LYS A 249 -9.39 46.17 27.77
C LYS A 249 -9.04 45.66 29.16
N GLU A 250 -9.55 44.50 29.54
CA GLU A 250 -9.47 44.00 30.92
C GLU A 250 -8.22 43.14 31.17
N VAL A 251 -7.80 42.34 30.20
CA VAL A 251 -6.65 41.43 30.34
C VAL A 251 -5.38 42.01 29.72
N VAL A 252 -5.42 42.47 28.47
CA VAL A 252 -4.21 42.97 27.78
C VAL A 252 -3.85 44.39 28.22
N GLY A 253 -4.86 45.26 28.43
CA GLY A 253 -4.64 46.69 28.62
C GLY A 253 -4.31 47.41 27.30
N GLY A 254 -4.87 46.93 26.19
CA GLY A 254 -4.64 47.47 24.84
C GLY A 254 -5.66 48.52 24.40
N THR A 255 -5.28 49.31 23.41
CA THR A 255 -6.12 50.34 22.77
C THR A 255 -7.15 49.71 21.80
N GLU A 256 -8.12 50.51 21.33
CA GLU A 256 -9.10 50.08 20.32
C GLU A 256 -8.45 49.57 19.00
N GLY A 257 -7.25 50.06 18.69
CA GLY A 257 -6.45 49.56 17.58
C GLY A 257 -6.12 48.07 17.71
N VAL A 258 -5.92 47.55 18.94
CA VAL A 258 -5.68 46.14 19.19
C VAL A 258 -6.94 45.31 18.94
N VAL A 259 -8.12 45.79 19.36
CA VAL A 259 -9.40 45.13 19.05
C VAL A 259 -9.58 45.01 17.54
N THR A 260 -9.34 46.11 16.81
CA THR A 260 -9.46 46.17 15.36
C THR A 260 -8.48 45.20 14.67
N LEU A 261 -7.23 45.13 15.15
CA LEU A 261 -6.22 44.20 14.65
C LEU A 261 -6.65 42.74 14.85
N CYS A 262 -7.11 42.38 16.04
CA CYS A 262 -7.58 41.02 16.33
C CYS A 262 -8.80 40.65 15.48
N LEU A 263 -9.76 41.57 15.27
CA LEU A 263 -10.89 41.36 14.36
C LEU A 263 -10.44 41.15 12.91
N ALA A 264 -9.47 41.94 12.45
CA ALA A 264 -8.92 41.83 11.10
C ALA A 264 -8.29 40.46 10.88
N ILE A 265 -7.43 40.05 11.81
CA ILE A 265 -6.71 38.78 11.74
C ILE A 265 -7.68 37.60 11.86
N PHE A 266 -8.71 37.69 12.70
CA PHE A 266 -9.74 36.68 12.82
C PHE A 266 -10.55 36.53 11.53
N ALA A 267 -10.99 37.64 10.91
CA ALA A 267 -11.72 37.60 9.64
C ALA A 267 -10.87 37.04 8.49
N ILE A 268 -9.58 37.42 8.43
CA ILE A 268 -8.61 36.87 7.46
C ILE A 268 -8.43 35.36 7.69
N GLY A 269 -8.31 34.91 8.94
CA GLY A 269 -8.19 33.50 9.29
C GLY A 269 -9.37 32.66 8.78
N ILE A 270 -10.61 33.14 8.99
CA ILE A 270 -11.82 32.45 8.47
C ILE A 270 -11.81 32.40 6.95
N ALA A 271 -11.46 33.50 6.28
CA ALA A 271 -11.39 33.55 4.82
C ALA A 271 -10.35 32.55 4.26
N ILE A 272 -9.16 32.50 4.83
CA ILE A 272 -8.10 31.54 4.44
C ILE A 272 -8.57 30.10 4.69
N GLY A 273 -9.14 29.81 5.87
CA GLY A 273 -9.67 28.48 6.20
C GLY A 273 -10.79 28.04 5.26
N SER A 274 -11.68 28.95 4.90
CA SER A 274 -12.79 28.71 3.97
C SER A 274 -12.29 28.40 2.56
N LEU A 275 -11.31 29.17 2.06
CA LEU A 275 -10.68 28.94 0.75
C LEU A 275 -9.89 27.62 0.71
N PHE A 276 -9.22 27.27 1.81
CA PHE A 276 -8.52 25.99 1.95
C PHE A 276 -9.50 24.82 1.99
N ALA A 277 -10.66 24.98 2.63
CA ALA A 277 -11.70 23.96 2.63
C ALA A 277 -12.29 23.72 1.23
N ALA A 278 -12.47 24.79 0.47
CA ALA A 278 -12.91 24.73 -0.92
C ALA A 278 -11.90 24.01 -1.83
N SER A 279 -10.59 24.29 -1.68
CA SER A 279 -9.55 23.65 -2.49
C SER A 279 -9.45 22.14 -2.23
N LEU A 280 -9.93 21.66 -1.08
CA LEU A 280 -9.95 20.23 -0.73
C LEU A 280 -11.29 19.53 -1.03
N SER A 281 -12.26 20.22 -1.63
CA SER A 281 -13.65 19.75 -1.83
C SER A 281 -14.10 19.74 -3.31
N HIS A 282 -13.23 19.28 -4.22
CA HIS A 282 -13.43 19.41 -5.68
C HIS A 282 -14.62 18.63 -6.29
N VAL A 283 -14.97 17.45 -5.75
CA VAL A 283 -16.00 16.57 -6.34
C VAL A 283 -17.29 16.59 -5.53
N ARG A 284 -17.17 16.69 -4.21
CA ARG A 284 -18.26 16.79 -3.24
C ARG A 284 -17.77 17.53 -2.00
N PRO A 285 -18.68 18.05 -1.14
CA PRO A 285 -18.29 18.60 0.16
C PRO A 285 -17.45 17.59 0.95
N ASN A 286 -16.22 17.96 1.28
CA ASN A 286 -15.31 17.08 2.01
C ASN A 286 -15.59 17.15 3.52
N LEU A 287 -16.43 16.23 3.99
CA LEU A 287 -16.82 16.12 5.39
C LEU A 287 -15.64 15.78 6.32
N ALA A 288 -14.50 15.32 5.83
CA ALA A 288 -13.35 15.09 6.71
C ALA A 288 -12.83 16.40 7.35
N LEU A 289 -13.08 17.56 6.72
CA LEU A 289 -12.50 18.84 7.13
C LEU A 289 -13.15 19.45 8.38
N VAL A 290 -14.40 19.12 8.67
CA VAL A 290 -15.13 19.69 9.80
C VAL A 290 -14.67 19.17 11.15
N PRO A 291 -14.49 17.85 11.38
CA PRO A 291 -13.84 17.41 12.62
C PRO A 291 -12.40 17.93 12.73
N ILE A 292 -11.68 18.14 11.62
CA ILE A 292 -10.34 18.76 11.65
C ILE A 292 -10.42 20.21 12.09
N GLY A 293 -11.35 20.99 11.52
CA GLY A 293 -11.60 22.36 11.91
C GLY A 293 -11.92 22.47 13.40
N ALA A 294 -12.77 21.57 13.92
CA ALA A 294 -13.08 21.48 15.35
C ALA A 294 -11.88 21.12 16.23
N ILE A 295 -11.00 20.22 15.79
CA ILE A 295 -9.74 19.90 16.49
C ILE A 295 -8.82 21.13 16.53
N ILE A 296 -8.67 21.84 15.42
CA ILE A 296 -7.85 23.06 15.35
C ILE A 296 -8.42 24.14 16.28
N MET A 297 -9.73 24.40 16.25
CA MET A 297 -10.40 25.30 17.20
C MET A 297 -10.19 24.85 18.65
N GLY A 298 -10.25 23.54 18.92
CA GLY A 298 -10.02 22.98 20.24
C GLY A 298 -8.63 23.27 20.78
N PHE A 299 -7.58 22.94 20.03
CA PHE A 299 -6.20 23.20 20.42
C PHE A 299 -5.90 24.71 20.53
N ALA A 300 -6.32 25.50 19.53
CA ALA A 300 -6.11 26.94 19.55
C ALA A 300 -6.86 27.62 20.69
N GLY A 301 -8.06 27.17 21.04
CA GLY A 301 -8.85 27.71 22.15
C GLY A 301 -8.21 27.42 23.52
N LEU A 302 -7.65 26.21 23.69
CA LEU A 302 -6.90 25.84 24.89
C LEU A 302 -5.59 26.61 25.02
N ASP A 303 -4.82 26.76 23.93
CA ASP A 303 -3.58 27.54 23.95
C ASP A 303 -3.86 29.02 24.19
N LEU A 304 -4.89 29.57 23.55
CA LEU A 304 -5.33 30.95 23.76
C LEU A 304 -5.74 31.18 25.22
N ALA A 305 -6.50 30.26 25.82
CA ALA A 305 -6.85 30.34 27.24
C ALA A 305 -5.61 30.36 28.14
N TRP A 306 -4.60 29.56 27.80
CA TRP A 306 -3.33 29.55 28.52
C TRP A 306 -2.51 30.82 28.30
N ALA A 307 -2.45 31.34 27.07
CA ALA A 307 -1.81 32.61 26.74
C ALA A 307 -2.46 33.78 27.49
N ILE A 308 -3.80 33.81 27.55
CA ILE A 308 -4.58 34.77 28.32
C ILE A 308 -4.22 34.68 29.82
N ALA A 309 -4.18 33.47 30.38
CA ALA A 309 -3.83 33.27 31.80
C ALA A 309 -2.39 33.67 32.13
N ALA A 310 -1.47 33.57 31.17
CA ALA A 310 -0.07 33.97 31.33
C ALA A 310 0.16 35.48 31.06
N THR A 311 -0.85 36.21 30.60
CA THR A 311 -0.72 37.62 30.24
C THR A 311 -0.85 38.53 31.46
N THR A 312 0.11 39.42 31.64
CA THR A 312 0.04 40.51 32.61
C THR A 312 -0.54 41.76 31.96
N LYS A 313 -1.51 42.39 32.61
CA LYS A 313 -2.16 43.61 32.10
C LYS A 313 -1.17 44.76 31.93
N GLY A 314 -1.07 45.29 30.71
CA GLY A 314 -0.30 46.49 30.40
C GLY A 314 -1.12 47.78 30.55
N GLN A 315 -0.52 48.90 30.17
CA GLN A 315 -1.18 50.21 30.08
C GLN A 315 -1.07 50.73 28.66
N ASP A 316 -2.21 51.02 28.04
CA ASP A 316 -2.35 51.64 26.71
C ASP A 316 -1.48 51.01 25.61
N ILE A 317 -1.44 49.68 25.54
CA ILE A 317 -0.67 48.97 24.50
C ILE A 317 -1.26 49.30 23.11
N ALA A 318 -0.43 49.87 22.23
CA ALA A 318 -0.80 50.14 20.85
C ALA A 318 -0.83 48.85 20.01
N ALA A 319 -1.56 48.87 18.89
CA ALA A 319 -1.70 47.71 17.99
C ALA A 319 -0.35 47.16 17.51
N LEU A 320 0.61 48.03 17.18
CA LEU A 320 1.93 47.64 16.70
C LEU A 320 2.78 46.99 17.81
N ASP A 321 2.72 47.53 19.03
CA ASP A 321 3.43 46.98 20.18
C ASP A 321 2.85 45.61 20.58
N PHE A 322 1.53 45.46 20.51
CA PHE A 322 0.89 44.16 20.70
C PHE A 322 1.35 43.15 19.64
N ALA A 323 1.35 43.52 18.36
CA ALA A 323 1.72 42.64 17.25
C ALA A 323 3.20 42.21 17.26
N THR A 324 4.07 43.01 17.88
CA THR A 324 5.52 42.73 17.98
C THR A 324 5.91 42.08 19.30
N SER A 325 5.06 42.16 20.33
CA SER A 325 5.27 41.46 21.60
C SER A 325 5.12 39.94 21.44
N PHE A 326 5.86 39.15 22.23
CA PHE A 326 5.76 37.69 22.21
C PHE A 326 4.36 37.20 22.63
N ALA A 327 3.80 37.79 23.71
CA ALA A 327 2.46 37.44 24.19
C ALA A 327 1.38 37.78 23.16
N GLY A 328 1.43 38.98 22.57
CA GLY A 328 0.47 39.38 21.55
C GLY A 328 0.60 38.57 20.26
N LEU A 329 1.82 38.28 19.79
CA LEU A 329 2.04 37.44 18.60
C LEU A 329 1.52 36.01 18.81
N ARG A 330 1.73 35.41 19.99
CA ARG A 330 1.14 34.11 20.35
C ARG A 330 -0.39 34.15 20.28
N MET A 331 -1.02 35.12 20.93
CA MET A 331 -2.48 35.28 20.91
C MET A 331 -3.02 35.51 19.49
N LEU A 332 -2.33 36.30 18.66
CA LEU A 332 -2.70 36.52 17.27
C LEU A 332 -2.61 35.23 16.45
N VAL A 333 -1.57 34.43 16.63
CA VAL A 333 -1.43 33.11 15.99
C VAL A 333 -2.58 32.19 16.40
N ASP A 334 -2.94 32.16 17.69
CA ASP A 334 -4.07 31.37 18.17
C ASP A 334 -5.40 31.86 17.58
N PHE A 335 -5.62 33.18 17.48
CA PHE A 335 -6.80 33.73 16.82
C PHE A 335 -6.87 33.34 15.34
N VAL A 336 -5.74 33.38 14.60
CA VAL A 336 -5.68 32.90 13.22
C VAL A 336 -6.00 31.41 13.15
N ALA A 337 -5.37 30.59 13.98
CA ALA A 337 -5.55 29.14 13.96
C ALA A 337 -7.01 28.78 14.29
N PHE A 338 -7.58 29.42 15.31
CA PHE A 338 -8.97 29.25 15.71
C PHE A 338 -9.94 29.64 14.59
N ALA A 339 -9.74 30.83 14.00
CA ALA A 339 -10.50 31.33 12.85
C ALA A 339 -10.39 30.41 11.61
N PHE A 340 -9.18 29.97 11.31
CA PHE A 340 -8.88 29.04 10.22
C PHE A 340 -9.61 27.70 10.41
N GLY A 341 -9.60 27.17 11.64
CA GLY A 341 -10.39 26.00 12.03
C GLY A 341 -11.89 26.20 11.84
N GLY A 342 -12.40 27.39 12.17
CA GLY A 342 -13.80 27.78 11.92
C GLY A 342 -14.15 27.78 10.43
N GLY A 343 -13.28 28.34 9.57
CA GLY A 343 -13.46 28.31 8.12
C GLY A 343 -13.47 26.89 7.53
N LEU A 344 -12.58 26.02 8.02
CA LEU A 344 -12.58 24.59 7.69
C LEU A 344 -13.84 23.85 8.15
N PHE A 345 -14.46 24.34 9.22
CA PHE A 345 -15.64 23.75 9.83
C PHE A 345 -16.94 24.15 9.12
N VAL A 346 -17.14 25.44 8.81
CA VAL A 346 -18.42 25.95 8.31
C VAL A 346 -18.68 25.63 6.84
N VAL A 347 -17.66 25.72 5.98
CA VAL A 347 -17.85 25.57 4.53
C VAL A 347 -18.35 24.18 4.13
N PRO A 348 -17.70 23.07 4.56
CA PRO A 348 -18.14 21.74 4.15
C PRO A 348 -19.44 21.34 4.84
N SER A 349 -19.66 21.75 6.10
CA SER A 349 -20.89 21.45 6.83
C SER A 349 -22.10 22.12 6.20
N PHE A 350 -21.97 23.40 5.83
CA PHE A 350 -23.06 24.14 5.21
C PHE A 350 -23.33 23.69 3.77
N ALA A 351 -22.28 23.45 2.97
CA ALA A 351 -22.44 22.88 1.64
C ALA A 351 -23.09 21.50 1.66
N ALA A 352 -22.84 20.70 2.70
CA ALA A 352 -23.48 19.39 2.89
C ALA A 352 -24.98 19.52 3.17
N VAL A 353 -25.41 20.41 4.09
CA VAL A 353 -26.84 20.66 4.37
C VAL A 353 -27.57 21.12 3.10
N GLN A 354 -26.95 21.99 2.29
CA GLN A 354 -27.53 22.42 1.00
C GLN A 354 -27.67 21.27 0.00
N ALA A 355 -26.67 20.38 -0.07
CA ALA A 355 -26.67 19.24 -0.96
C ALA A 355 -27.66 18.14 -0.55
N TRP A 356 -27.91 17.98 0.76
CA TRP A 356 -28.89 17.01 1.29
C TRP A 356 -30.34 17.50 1.17
N SER A 357 -30.55 18.82 1.08
CA SER A 357 -31.88 19.41 1.00
C SER A 357 -32.51 19.21 -0.38
N ALA A 358 -33.76 18.74 -0.41
CA ALA A 358 -34.49 18.57 -1.66
C ALA A 358 -34.74 19.93 -2.36
N PRO A 359 -34.66 20.02 -3.71
CA PRO A 359 -34.74 21.29 -4.44
C PRO A 359 -36.03 22.10 -4.21
N ASN A 360 -37.14 21.45 -3.85
CA ASN A 360 -38.47 22.02 -3.62
C ASN A 360 -38.69 22.60 -2.22
N GLU A 361 -37.75 22.38 -1.29
CA GLU A 361 -37.80 22.88 0.09
C GLU A 361 -36.47 23.45 0.59
N ARG A 362 -35.47 23.54 -0.29
CA ARG A 362 -34.11 23.99 0.05
C ARG A 362 -34.10 25.37 0.70
N ALA A 363 -34.85 26.35 0.18
CA ALA A 363 -34.84 27.68 0.78
C ALA A 363 -35.52 27.69 2.16
N ARG A 364 -36.57 26.88 2.33
CA ARG A 364 -37.22 26.64 3.63
C ARG A 364 -36.31 25.98 4.67
N ILE A 365 -35.51 24.98 4.27
CA ILE A 365 -34.52 24.33 5.16
C ILE A 365 -33.42 25.32 5.56
N ILE A 366 -32.89 26.10 4.61
CA ILE A 366 -31.90 27.14 4.90
C ILE A 366 -32.50 28.22 5.83
N ALA A 367 -33.75 28.61 5.61
CA ALA A 367 -34.45 29.57 6.46
C ALA A 367 -34.59 29.07 7.91
N ALA A 368 -34.99 27.81 8.09
CA ALA A 368 -35.04 27.17 9.41
C ALA A 368 -33.65 27.12 10.05
N GLY A 369 -32.61 26.84 9.25
CA GLY A 369 -31.23 26.87 9.70
C GLY A 369 -30.76 28.24 10.16
N ASN A 370 -31.09 29.32 9.45
CA ASN A 370 -30.78 30.68 9.87
C ASN A 370 -31.45 31.04 11.20
N VAL A 371 -32.70 30.59 11.43
CA VAL A 371 -33.40 30.77 12.72
C VAL A 371 -32.64 30.05 13.84
N LEU A 372 -32.22 28.80 13.60
CA LEU A 372 -31.46 28.03 14.58
C LEU A 372 -30.10 28.67 14.88
N GLN A 373 -29.40 29.16 13.87
CA GLN A 373 -28.12 29.87 14.03
C GLN A 373 -28.30 31.15 14.86
N ALA A 374 -29.35 31.95 14.58
CA ALA A 374 -29.68 33.13 15.36
C ALA A 374 -30.00 32.78 16.82
N ALA A 375 -30.74 31.70 17.07
CA ALA A 375 -31.03 31.21 18.41
C ALA A 375 -29.75 30.83 19.17
N PHE A 376 -28.85 30.08 18.51
CA PHE A 376 -27.56 29.70 19.09
C PHE A 376 -26.70 30.92 19.44
N MET A 377 -26.56 31.88 18.52
CA MET A 377 -25.81 33.12 18.79
C MET A 377 -26.37 33.89 20.00
N VAL A 378 -27.69 34.10 20.05
CA VAL A 378 -28.33 34.84 21.15
C VAL A 378 -28.17 34.11 22.48
N VAL A 379 -28.48 32.81 22.53
CA VAL A 379 -28.35 32.00 23.76
C VAL A 379 -26.90 31.93 24.22
N GLY A 380 -25.95 31.76 23.30
CA GLY A 380 -24.52 31.76 23.61
C GLY A 380 -24.03 33.07 24.17
N SER A 381 -24.36 34.19 23.53
CA SER A 381 -23.98 35.52 24.01
C SER A 381 -24.61 35.85 25.36
N LEU A 382 -25.88 35.48 25.60
CA LEU A 382 -26.52 35.63 26.91
C LEU A 382 -25.85 34.77 27.98
N PHE A 383 -25.51 33.52 27.67
CA PHE A 383 -24.80 32.64 28.59
C PHE A 383 -23.42 33.21 28.97
N VAL A 384 -22.68 33.74 28.00
CA VAL A 384 -21.40 34.42 28.25
C VAL A 384 -21.57 35.68 29.09
N ALA A 385 -22.57 36.50 28.80
CA ALA A 385 -22.88 37.68 29.61
C ALA A 385 -23.19 37.32 31.07
N LEU A 386 -23.92 36.23 31.30
CA LEU A 386 -24.18 35.71 32.65
C LEU A 386 -22.90 35.21 33.35
N LEU A 387 -22.00 34.53 32.64
CA LEU A 387 -20.71 34.11 33.18
C LEU A 387 -19.84 35.31 33.55
N GLN A 388 -19.78 36.33 32.69
CA GLN A 388 -19.05 37.57 32.96
C GLN A 388 -19.65 38.33 34.16
N ALA A 389 -20.98 38.42 34.26
CA ALA A 389 -21.66 39.00 35.41
C ALA A 389 -21.37 38.22 36.72
N GLY A 390 -21.16 36.91 36.63
CA GLY A 390 -20.71 36.05 37.72
C GLY A 390 -19.21 36.15 38.04
N GLY A 391 -18.45 37.03 37.36
CA GLY A 391 -17.02 37.24 37.59
C GLY A 391 -16.10 36.18 36.97
N VAL A 392 -16.60 35.37 36.03
CA VAL A 392 -15.77 34.35 35.35
C VAL A 392 -14.78 35.04 34.42
N HIS A 393 -13.49 34.78 34.64
CA HIS A 393 -12.41 35.34 33.85
C HIS A 393 -12.48 34.88 32.37
N VAL A 394 -12.19 35.79 31.43
CA VAL A 394 -12.30 35.56 29.97
C VAL A 394 -11.52 34.31 29.51
N GLY A 395 -10.35 34.03 30.11
CA GLY A 395 -9.55 32.85 29.81
C GLY A 395 -10.29 31.51 30.06
N TRP A 396 -11.12 31.42 31.11
CA TRP A 396 -11.92 30.21 31.38
C TRP A 396 -13.02 30.00 30.34
N ILE A 397 -13.53 31.07 29.74
CA ILE A 397 -14.54 30.98 28.69
C ILE A 397 -13.90 30.45 27.40
N PHE A 398 -12.70 30.92 27.03
CA PHE A 398 -11.92 30.35 25.92
C PHE A 398 -11.51 28.89 26.19
N PHE A 399 -11.16 28.54 27.42
CA PHE A 399 -10.90 27.14 27.80
C PHE A 399 -12.14 26.27 27.56
N GLY A 400 -13.31 26.73 28.02
CA GLY A 400 -14.59 26.05 27.79
C GLY A 400 -14.90 25.87 26.31
N LEU A 401 -14.65 26.90 25.49
CA LEU A 401 -14.80 26.82 24.02
C LEU A 401 -13.85 25.80 23.39
N GLY A 402 -12.59 25.74 23.85
CA GLY A 402 -11.61 24.75 23.39
C GLY A 402 -12.07 23.31 23.67
N VAL A 403 -12.49 23.04 24.92
CA VAL A 403 -13.03 21.73 25.32
C VAL A 403 -14.31 21.39 24.53
N ALA A 404 -15.23 22.34 24.41
CA ALA A 404 -16.49 22.11 23.70
C ALA A 404 -16.26 21.88 22.19
N SER A 405 -15.22 22.48 21.59
CA SER A 405 -14.83 22.20 20.20
C SER A 405 -14.35 20.77 20.01
N PHE A 406 -13.65 20.16 20.98
CA PHE A 406 -13.38 18.71 20.96
C PHE A 406 -14.67 17.88 21.12
N GLY A 407 -15.62 18.35 21.94
CA GLY A 407 -16.97 17.77 22.01
C GLY A 407 -17.70 17.77 20.66
N ALA A 408 -17.54 18.84 19.89
CA ALA A 408 -18.11 18.95 18.54
C ALA A 408 -17.53 17.89 17.59
N VAL A 409 -16.26 17.51 17.72
CA VAL A 409 -15.66 16.39 16.93
C VAL A 409 -16.44 15.10 17.15
N TRP A 410 -16.71 14.75 18.41
CA TRP A 410 -17.48 13.55 18.75
C TRP A 410 -18.90 13.62 18.20
N PHE A 411 -19.56 14.77 18.32
CA PHE A 411 -20.90 14.99 17.77
C PHE A 411 -20.92 14.84 16.24
N VAL A 412 -19.99 15.50 15.54
CA VAL A 412 -19.88 15.45 14.08
C VAL A 412 -19.65 14.02 13.59
N LEU A 413 -18.69 13.29 14.16
CA LEU A 413 -18.36 11.92 13.75
C LEU A 413 -19.50 10.92 14.03
N THR A 414 -20.30 11.15 15.08
CA THR A 414 -21.43 10.27 15.40
C THR A 414 -22.67 10.57 14.57
N LYS A 415 -22.90 11.83 14.19
CA LYS A 415 -24.13 12.25 13.49
C LYS A 415 -24.04 12.31 11.97
N TRP A 416 -22.86 12.52 11.38
CA TRP A 416 -22.71 12.56 9.92
C TRP A 416 -22.77 11.20 9.22
N GLY A 417 -23.00 10.13 9.97
CA GLY A 417 -23.20 8.80 9.43
C GLY A 417 -21.94 8.22 8.78
N LYS A 418 -22.15 7.16 8.00
CA LYS A 418 -21.06 6.31 7.50
C LYS A 418 -20.13 7.02 6.51
N GLU A 419 -20.66 7.93 5.69
CA GLU A 419 -19.91 8.64 4.66
C GLU A 419 -18.86 9.58 5.27
N GLY A 420 -19.22 10.35 6.31
CA GLY A 420 -18.29 11.25 6.99
C GLY A 420 -17.18 10.51 7.72
N VAL A 421 -17.50 9.39 8.38
CA VAL A 421 -16.51 8.53 9.05
C VAL A 421 -15.55 7.91 8.05
N ARG A 422 -16.05 7.44 6.91
CA ARG A 422 -15.21 6.87 5.84
C ARG A 422 -14.24 7.90 5.28
N ASP A 423 -14.71 9.10 4.96
CA ASP A 423 -13.88 10.15 4.37
C ASP A 423 -12.81 10.65 5.36
N PHE A 424 -13.19 10.81 6.64
CA PHE A 424 -12.24 11.14 7.71
C PHE A 424 -11.19 10.04 7.88
N GLY A 425 -11.61 8.77 7.90
CA GLY A 425 -10.70 7.63 7.94
C GLY A 425 -9.74 7.59 6.75
N GLY A 426 -10.24 7.83 5.53
CA GLY A 426 -9.43 7.84 4.31
C GLY A 426 -8.35 8.92 4.36
N LEU A 427 -8.70 10.12 4.83
CA LEU A 427 -7.74 11.20 5.03
C LEU A 427 -6.72 10.87 6.13
N LEU A 428 -7.16 10.30 7.26
CA LEU A 428 -6.28 9.89 8.35
C LEU A 428 -5.25 8.85 7.88
N PHE A 429 -5.67 7.83 7.13
CA PHE A 429 -4.78 6.83 6.57
C PHE A 429 -3.81 7.43 5.54
N ARG A 430 -4.26 8.34 4.68
CA ARG A 430 -3.37 9.07 3.75
C ARG A 430 -2.35 9.93 4.48
N ALA A 431 -2.73 10.63 5.55
CA ALA A 431 -1.85 11.51 6.30
C ALA A 431 -0.83 10.72 7.14
N LEU A 432 -1.29 9.74 7.91
CA LEU A 432 -0.44 8.96 8.82
C LEU A 432 0.33 7.88 8.05
N PHE A 433 -0.38 6.98 7.38
CA PHE A 433 0.18 5.79 6.74
C PHE A 433 0.59 6.02 5.29
N ARG A 434 0.51 7.25 4.76
CA ARG A 434 0.85 7.58 3.36
C ARG A 434 0.24 6.58 2.38
N THR A 435 -1.04 6.26 2.64
CA THR A 435 -1.73 5.17 1.96
C THR A 435 -1.82 5.44 0.47
N GLU A 436 -1.30 4.50 -0.31
CA GLU A 436 -1.41 4.47 -1.76
C GLU A 436 -2.39 3.38 -2.18
N VAL A 437 -3.26 3.70 -3.14
CA VAL A 437 -4.27 2.77 -3.64
C VAL A 437 -4.04 2.58 -5.13
N ARG A 438 -3.91 1.33 -5.58
CA ARG A 438 -3.67 0.96 -6.97
C ARG A 438 -4.78 0.04 -7.46
N GLY A 439 -5.16 0.14 -8.73
CA GLY A 439 -6.12 -0.77 -9.35
C GLY A 439 -7.59 -0.53 -8.95
N LEU A 440 -7.96 0.70 -8.56
CA LEU A 440 -9.36 1.03 -8.23
C LEU A 440 -10.30 0.77 -9.41
N GLU A 441 -9.80 0.93 -10.63
CA GLU A 441 -10.46 0.61 -11.90
C GLU A 441 -10.82 -0.87 -12.06
N ASN A 442 -10.19 -1.78 -11.30
CA ASN A 442 -10.50 -3.20 -11.31
C ASN A 442 -11.75 -3.55 -10.48
N LEU A 443 -12.29 -2.61 -9.70
CA LEU A 443 -13.52 -2.86 -8.95
C LEU A 443 -14.71 -2.97 -9.92
N PRO A 444 -15.45 -4.09 -9.89
CA PRO A 444 -16.64 -4.21 -10.73
C PRO A 444 -17.71 -3.18 -10.34
N PRO A 445 -18.64 -2.85 -11.25
CA PRO A 445 -19.70 -1.89 -10.97
C PRO A 445 -20.64 -2.40 -9.84
N PRO A 446 -21.30 -1.48 -9.10
CA PRO A 446 -22.27 -1.83 -8.06
C PRO A 446 -23.36 -2.80 -8.56
N GLY A 447 -23.77 -3.75 -7.73
CA GLY A 447 -24.73 -4.80 -8.07
C GLY A 447 -24.12 -6.07 -8.69
N THR A 448 -22.82 -6.04 -9.02
CA THR A 448 -22.10 -7.26 -9.42
C THR A 448 -21.94 -8.19 -8.23
N ARG A 449 -22.22 -9.49 -8.39
CA ARG A 449 -21.95 -10.53 -7.39
C ARG A 449 -20.45 -10.64 -7.19
N MET A 450 -19.92 -10.02 -6.14
CA MET A 450 -18.48 -9.96 -5.91
C MET A 450 -18.09 -10.30 -4.47
N LEU A 451 -16.97 -11.00 -4.35
CA LEU A 451 -16.29 -11.29 -3.10
C LEU A 451 -14.92 -10.60 -3.12
N ILE A 452 -14.70 -9.65 -2.22
CA ILE A 452 -13.41 -8.98 -2.06
C ILE A 452 -12.57 -9.81 -1.09
N ALA A 453 -11.46 -10.34 -1.59
CA ALA A 453 -10.59 -11.29 -0.89
C ALA A 453 -9.22 -10.67 -0.59
N PRO A 454 -9.09 -9.91 0.52
CA PRO A 454 -7.81 -9.35 0.96
C PRO A 454 -6.94 -10.38 1.71
N ASN A 455 -5.61 -10.23 1.64
CA ASN A 455 -4.74 -10.84 2.66
C ASN A 455 -4.91 -10.15 4.02
N HIS A 456 -4.51 -10.82 5.10
CA HIS A 456 -4.67 -10.28 6.45
C HIS A 456 -3.35 -10.16 7.22
N VAL A 457 -2.84 -8.93 7.32
CA VAL A 457 -1.52 -8.59 7.86
C VAL A 457 -1.56 -7.77 9.16
N SER A 458 -2.66 -7.11 9.48
CA SER A 458 -2.76 -6.28 10.69
C SER A 458 -4.20 -6.02 11.15
N LEU A 459 -4.36 -5.48 12.37
CA LEU A 459 -5.66 -5.06 12.90
C LEU A 459 -6.26 -3.85 12.16
N ILE A 460 -5.46 -3.07 11.41
CA ILE A 460 -5.95 -1.91 10.66
C ILE A 460 -6.52 -2.28 9.29
N ASP A 461 -6.37 -3.51 8.82
CA ASP A 461 -6.73 -3.91 7.45
C ASP A 461 -8.22 -3.69 7.16
N GLY A 462 -9.11 -4.07 8.08
CA GLY A 462 -10.56 -3.84 7.95
C GLY A 462 -10.92 -2.35 7.87
N PRO A 463 -10.53 -1.53 8.87
CA PRO A 463 -10.70 -0.07 8.83
C PRO A 463 -10.09 0.60 7.59
N LEU A 464 -8.89 0.16 7.17
CA LEU A 464 -8.20 0.65 5.98
C LEU A 464 -9.02 0.37 4.72
N LEU A 465 -9.51 -0.85 4.54
CA LEU A 465 -10.34 -1.21 3.39
C LEU A 465 -11.66 -0.42 3.39
N HIS A 466 -12.31 -0.26 4.55
CA HIS A 466 -13.52 0.57 4.63
C HIS A 466 -13.25 2.02 4.20
N ALA A 467 -12.11 2.58 4.63
CA ALA A 467 -11.69 3.95 4.31
C ALA A 467 -11.30 4.15 2.84
N VAL A 468 -10.76 3.12 2.19
CA VAL A 468 -10.21 3.18 0.83
C VAL A 468 -11.22 2.77 -0.25
N LEU A 469 -12.11 1.81 0.03
CA LEU A 469 -13.03 1.30 -0.96
C LEU A 469 -14.15 2.33 -1.26
N PRO A 470 -14.40 2.65 -2.54
CA PRO A 470 -15.45 3.60 -2.93
C PRO A 470 -16.86 3.04 -2.72
N ILE A 471 -16.99 1.74 -2.48
CA ILE A 471 -18.25 1.00 -2.29
C ILE A 471 -18.54 0.72 -0.80
N ASP A 472 -19.82 0.70 -0.42
CA ASP A 472 -20.27 0.30 0.92
C ASP A 472 -20.34 -1.23 1.03
N ALA A 473 -19.18 -1.85 1.28
CA ALA A 473 -19.05 -3.30 1.39
C ALA A 473 -19.38 -3.82 2.79
N SER A 474 -19.97 -5.01 2.83
CA SER A 474 -20.26 -5.75 4.07
C SER A 474 -19.06 -6.58 4.49
N PHE A 475 -18.68 -6.53 5.77
CA PHE A 475 -17.51 -7.25 6.30
C PHE A 475 -17.94 -8.54 6.98
N ALA A 476 -17.38 -9.68 6.57
CA ALA A 476 -17.47 -10.91 7.37
C ALA A 476 -16.46 -10.85 8.51
N VAL A 477 -16.93 -10.87 9.75
CA VAL A 477 -16.11 -10.70 10.96
C VAL A 477 -16.26 -11.91 11.86
N ASP A 478 -15.13 -12.44 12.36
CA ASP A 478 -15.15 -13.52 13.33
C ASP A 478 -15.88 -13.13 14.62
N THR A 479 -16.63 -14.06 15.21
CA THR A 479 -17.45 -13.83 16.40
C THR A 479 -16.61 -13.42 17.63
N GLY A 480 -15.39 -13.92 17.77
CA GLY A 480 -14.46 -13.53 18.84
C GLY A 480 -14.00 -12.08 18.68
N ILE A 481 -13.62 -11.69 17.46
CA ILE A 481 -13.23 -10.30 17.14
C ILE A 481 -14.42 -9.37 17.38
N ALA A 482 -15.63 -9.77 16.97
CA ALA A 482 -16.82 -8.94 17.11
C ALA A 482 -17.21 -8.66 18.58
N LYS A 483 -16.85 -9.56 19.50
CA LYS A 483 -17.06 -9.36 20.95
C LYS A 483 -16.01 -8.46 21.59
N ALA A 484 -14.84 -8.28 20.96
CA ALA A 484 -13.75 -7.49 21.52
C ALA A 484 -14.14 -6.01 21.66
N TRP A 485 -13.83 -5.42 22.80
CA TRP A 485 -14.23 -4.04 23.11
C TRP A 485 -13.67 -3.02 22.11
N TRP A 486 -12.45 -3.25 21.62
CA TRP A 486 -11.77 -2.38 20.66
C TRP A 486 -12.35 -2.45 19.24
N ALA A 487 -13.04 -3.54 18.88
CA ALA A 487 -13.67 -3.69 17.56
C ALA A 487 -15.04 -3.01 17.48
N LYS A 488 -15.73 -2.84 18.61
CA LYS A 488 -17.10 -2.27 18.68
C LYS A 488 -17.24 -0.90 18.00
N PRO A 489 -16.30 0.06 18.14
CA PRO A 489 -16.40 1.34 17.44
C PRO A 489 -16.45 1.18 15.92
N PHE A 490 -15.61 0.31 15.37
CA PHE A 490 -15.59 0.01 13.92
C PHE A 490 -16.89 -0.69 13.47
N LEU A 491 -17.36 -1.68 14.24
CA LEU A 491 -18.58 -2.44 13.89
C LEU A 491 -19.87 -1.62 13.95
N ARG A 492 -19.88 -0.49 14.66
CA ARG A 492 -21.00 0.46 14.65
C ARG A 492 -21.12 1.23 13.34
N VAL A 493 -20.01 1.41 12.62
CA VAL A 493 -19.97 2.23 11.41
C VAL A 493 -20.00 1.40 10.12
N VAL A 494 -19.55 0.15 10.16
CA VAL A 494 -19.59 -0.75 8.99
C VAL A 494 -20.78 -1.71 9.03
N LYS A 495 -21.27 -2.07 7.83
CA LYS A 495 -22.10 -3.28 7.70
C LYS A 495 -21.21 -4.48 7.97
N HIS A 496 -21.61 -5.34 8.90
CA HIS A 496 -20.86 -6.53 9.23
C HIS A 496 -21.78 -7.71 9.48
N TYR A 497 -21.26 -8.89 9.20
CA TYR A 497 -21.89 -10.17 9.48
C TYR A 497 -20.94 -10.99 10.33
N THR A 498 -21.43 -11.44 11.49
CA THR A 498 -20.64 -12.28 12.37
C THR A 498 -20.61 -13.71 11.84
N MET A 499 -19.41 -14.24 11.67
CA MET A 499 -19.20 -15.61 11.26
C MET A 499 -18.67 -16.42 12.44
N ASP A 500 -19.28 -17.57 12.65
CA ASP A 500 -18.75 -18.62 13.52
C ASP A 500 -18.27 -19.75 12.62
N PRO A 501 -16.95 -20.01 12.51
CA PRO A 501 -16.41 -21.07 11.67
C PRO A 501 -16.96 -22.46 12.02
N THR A 502 -17.49 -22.63 13.24
CA THR A 502 -18.05 -23.89 13.73
C THR A 502 -19.52 -24.09 13.33
N LYS A 503 -20.20 -23.07 12.78
CA LYS A 503 -21.62 -23.10 12.43
C LYS A 503 -21.85 -23.01 10.92
N PRO A 504 -22.30 -24.09 10.26
CA PRO A 504 -22.55 -24.12 8.81
C PRO A 504 -23.62 -23.11 8.32
N LEU A 505 -24.52 -22.67 9.19
CA LEU A 505 -25.62 -21.75 8.86
C LEU A 505 -25.12 -20.35 8.47
N ALA A 506 -24.05 -19.85 9.10
CA ALA A 506 -23.50 -18.53 8.82
C ALA A 506 -22.97 -18.40 7.37
N ALA A 507 -22.49 -19.51 6.78
CA ALA A 507 -22.06 -19.52 5.38
C ALA A 507 -23.22 -19.40 4.39
N ARG A 508 -24.44 -19.87 4.74
CA ARG A 508 -25.62 -19.76 3.85
C ARG A 508 -26.10 -18.33 3.71
N ASP A 509 -26.04 -17.54 4.77
CA ASP A 509 -26.49 -16.16 4.75
C ASP A 509 -25.52 -15.29 3.94
N LEU A 510 -24.20 -15.50 4.09
CA LEU A 510 -23.20 -14.86 3.23
C LEU A 510 -23.37 -15.20 1.76
N ILE A 511 -23.69 -16.46 1.41
CA ILE A 511 -24.00 -16.85 0.02
C ILE A 511 -25.17 -16.04 -0.51
N LYS A 512 -26.25 -15.89 0.26
CA LYS A 512 -27.44 -15.11 -0.17
C LYS A 512 -27.11 -13.64 -0.39
N LEU A 513 -26.32 -13.04 0.49
CA LEU A 513 -25.91 -11.62 0.38
C LEU A 513 -25.08 -11.38 -0.88
N VAL A 514 -24.05 -12.20 -1.09
CA VAL A 514 -23.21 -12.09 -2.29
C VAL A 514 -24.03 -12.37 -3.56
N ALA A 515 -24.93 -13.36 -3.54
CA ALA A 515 -25.81 -13.68 -4.67
C ALA A 515 -26.81 -12.56 -5.00
N ALA A 516 -27.20 -11.76 -3.98
CA ALA A 516 -28.03 -10.57 -4.14
C ALA A 516 -27.28 -9.36 -4.72
N GLY A 517 -25.98 -9.50 -5.02
CA GLY A 517 -25.16 -8.42 -5.57
C GLY A 517 -24.58 -7.47 -4.52
N GLU A 518 -24.67 -7.83 -3.23
CA GLU A 518 -24.02 -7.06 -2.17
C GLU A 518 -22.52 -7.39 -2.13
N PRO A 519 -21.62 -6.40 -2.24
CA PRO A 519 -20.19 -6.63 -2.17
C PRO A 519 -19.78 -7.01 -0.74
N VAL A 520 -19.12 -8.16 -0.59
CA VAL A 520 -18.68 -8.67 0.72
C VAL A 520 -17.16 -8.76 0.77
N VAL A 521 -16.57 -8.20 1.83
CA VAL A 521 -15.15 -8.36 2.18
C VAL A 521 -15.00 -9.56 3.11
N ILE A 522 -14.21 -10.56 2.70
CA ILE A 522 -13.87 -11.72 3.54
C ILE A 522 -12.36 -11.94 3.48
N PHE A 523 -11.70 -11.88 4.64
CA PHE A 523 -10.30 -12.26 4.79
C PHE A 523 -10.17 -13.80 4.70
N PRO A 524 -9.69 -14.37 3.57
CA PRO A 524 -9.79 -15.82 3.33
C PRO A 524 -8.92 -16.65 4.28
N GLU A 525 -7.88 -16.04 4.86
CA GLU A 525 -6.98 -16.66 5.86
C GLU A 525 -7.66 -16.86 7.22
N GLY A 526 -8.79 -16.18 7.50
CA GLY A 526 -9.54 -16.27 8.75
C GLY A 526 -8.81 -15.77 10.00
N ARG A 527 -7.56 -15.29 9.87
CA ARG A 527 -6.73 -14.76 10.95
C ARG A 527 -5.68 -13.81 10.40
N ILE A 528 -5.16 -12.94 11.26
CA ILE A 528 -3.96 -12.14 10.96
C ILE A 528 -2.74 -13.08 10.88
N THR A 529 -1.90 -12.87 9.87
CA THR A 529 -0.64 -13.61 9.71
C THR A 529 0.28 -13.44 10.92
N VAL A 530 0.96 -14.52 11.30
CA VAL A 530 1.97 -14.55 12.38
C VAL A 530 3.39 -14.77 11.88
N SER A 531 3.53 -15.04 10.58
CA SER A 531 4.83 -15.24 9.92
C SER A 531 5.12 -14.18 8.85
N GLY A 532 4.10 -13.46 8.38
CA GLY A 532 4.21 -12.49 7.29
C GLY A 532 4.01 -13.13 5.90
N SER A 533 4.00 -14.46 5.85
CA SER A 533 3.65 -15.27 4.68
C SER A 533 2.14 -15.47 4.59
N LEU A 534 1.68 -15.94 3.42
CA LEU A 534 0.28 -16.34 3.23
C LEU A 534 -0.02 -17.57 4.08
N MET A 535 -1.04 -17.46 4.92
CA MET A 535 -1.52 -18.58 5.73
C MET A 535 -2.48 -19.45 4.92
N LYS A 536 -2.95 -20.54 5.54
CA LYS A 536 -3.98 -21.41 4.96
C LYS A 536 -5.23 -20.59 4.62
N VAL A 537 -5.67 -20.67 3.37
CA VAL A 537 -6.99 -20.18 2.94
C VAL A 537 -8.07 -21.19 3.32
N TYR A 538 -9.19 -20.71 3.88
CA TYR A 538 -10.33 -21.56 4.24
C TYR A 538 -11.24 -21.83 3.05
N ASP A 539 -11.53 -23.12 2.82
CA ASP A 539 -12.45 -23.57 1.77
C ASP A 539 -13.86 -22.96 1.90
N GLY A 540 -14.28 -22.58 3.11
CA GLY A 540 -15.58 -21.94 3.35
C GLY A 540 -15.75 -20.64 2.56
N THR A 541 -14.70 -19.83 2.50
CA THR A 541 -14.67 -18.58 1.71
C THR A 541 -14.77 -18.87 0.22
N ALA A 542 -14.04 -19.88 -0.26
CA ALA A 542 -14.12 -20.30 -1.66
C ALA A 542 -15.50 -20.84 -2.04
N MET A 543 -16.14 -21.58 -1.15
CA MET A 543 -17.50 -22.08 -1.35
C MET A 543 -18.55 -20.97 -1.40
N ILE A 544 -18.34 -19.85 -0.70
CA ILE A 544 -19.22 -18.69 -0.78
C ILE A 544 -19.14 -18.10 -2.19
N ALA A 545 -17.93 -17.87 -2.71
CA ALA A 545 -17.74 -17.37 -4.08
C ALA A 545 -18.31 -18.33 -5.14
N ASP A 546 -18.00 -19.63 -5.05
CA ASP A 546 -18.46 -20.66 -5.99
C ASP A 546 -19.99 -20.78 -6.01
N LYS A 547 -20.64 -20.86 -4.84
CA LYS A 547 -22.10 -21.02 -4.76
C LYS A 547 -22.90 -19.77 -5.08
N ALA A 548 -22.34 -18.59 -4.83
CA ALA A 548 -22.96 -17.32 -5.21
C ALA A 548 -22.73 -16.98 -6.68
N ASP A 549 -21.94 -17.78 -7.42
CA ASP A 549 -21.47 -17.48 -8.77
C ASP A 549 -20.82 -16.08 -8.85
N ALA A 550 -20.00 -15.77 -7.85
CA ALA A 550 -19.40 -14.46 -7.65
C ALA A 550 -17.99 -14.37 -8.24
N VAL A 551 -17.63 -13.19 -8.73
CA VAL A 551 -16.24 -12.88 -9.04
C VAL A 551 -15.47 -12.62 -7.76
N VAL A 552 -14.24 -13.13 -7.66
CA VAL A 552 -13.32 -12.85 -6.57
C VAL A 552 -12.44 -11.67 -6.98
N VAL A 553 -12.42 -10.61 -6.16
CA VAL A 553 -11.53 -9.46 -6.33
C VAL A 553 -10.39 -9.61 -5.33
N PRO A 554 -9.19 -10.06 -5.75
CA PRO A 554 -8.06 -10.20 -4.84
C PRO A 554 -7.54 -8.83 -4.45
N VAL A 555 -7.26 -8.62 -3.16
CA VAL A 555 -6.71 -7.36 -2.67
C VAL A 555 -5.43 -7.61 -1.89
N ARG A 556 -4.36 -6.90 -2.24
CA ARG A 556 -3.09 -6.99 -1.56
C ARG A 556 -2.86 -5.75 -0.69
N ILE A 557 -2.70 -5.96 0.61
CA ILE A 557 -2.33 -4.96 1.61
C ILE A 557 -0.87 -5.17 2.00
N GLU A 558 -0.03 -4.16 1.78
CA GLU A 558 1.41 -4.17 2.06
C GLU A 558 1.81 -3.01 2.95
N GLY A 559 2.83 -3.21 3.78
CA GLY A 559 3.35 -2.23 4.73
C GLY A 559 2.65 -2.25 6.08
N ALA A 560 1.36 -2.59 6.13
CA ALA A 560 0.58 -2.65 7.37
C ALA A 560 1.11 -3.69 8.37
N GLN A 561 1.77 -4.76 7.89
CA GLN A 561 2.47 -5.76 8.72
C GLN A 561 3.61 -5.17 9.57
N ARG A 562 4.12 -3.96 9.23
CA ARG A 562 5.16 -3.26 9.98
C ARG A 562 4.59 -2.38 11.09
N SER A 563 3.29 -2.16 11.10
CA SER A 563 2.65 -1.39 12.17
C SER A 563 2.78 -2.12 13.50
N HIS A 564 2.71 -1.39 14.61
CA HIS A 564 2.60 -1.99 15.94
C HIS A 564 1.28 -2.73 16.17
N LEU A 565 0.33 -2.60 15.22
CA LEU A 565 -0.98 -3.26 15.21
C LEU A 565 -0.98 -4.57 14.40
N SER A 566 0.20 -4.99 13.93
CA SER A 566 0.48 -6.32 13.37
C SER A 566 0.88 -7.30 14.48
N TYR A 567 0.71 -8.60 14.23
CA TYR A 567 1.16 -9.66 15.14
C TYR A 567 2.64 -10.02 14.95
N LEU A 568 3.30 -9.49 13.91
CA LEU A 568 4.74 -9.68 13.71
C LEU A 568 5.56 -8.85 14.69
N ASN A 569 6.57 -9.46 15.29
CA ASN A 569 7.46 -8.79 16.26
C ASN A 569 8.71 -8.16 15.59
N SER A 570 9.53 -7.47 16.38
CA SER A 570 10.76 -6.80 15.90
C SER A 570 11.85 -7.76 15.44
N SER A 571 11.81 -9.04 15.84
CA SER A 571 12.76 -10.05 15.36
C SER A 571 12.35 -10.65 14.01
N GLN A 572 11.11 -10.41 13.58
CA GLN A 572 10.55 -10.86 12.30
C GLN A 572 10.54 -9.75 11.23
N ILE A 573 10.30 -8.50 11.61
CA ILE A 573 10.19 -7.39 10.67
C ILE A 573 10.56 -6.04 11.32
N LYS A 574 10.93 -5.06 10.49
CA LYS A 574 11.20 -3.70 10.93
C LYS A 574 9.92 -2.92 11.22
N ARG A 575 9.57 -2.82 12.50
CA ARG A 575 8.39 -2.10 12.98
C ARG A 575 8.47 -0.58 12.78
N SER A 576 7.32 0.04 12.58
CA SER A 576 7.11 1.49 12.46
C SER A 576 5.71 1.85 12.94
N TRP A 577 5.52 3.02 13.55
CA TRP A 577 4.19 3.49 13.95
C TRP A 577 3.29 3.81 12.76
N PHE A 578 3.86 4.46 11.74
CA PHE A 578 3.14 4.92 10.55
C PHE A 578 3.89 4.51 9.27
N PRO A 579 4.00 3.19 9.01
CA PRO A 579 4.62 2.70 7.79
C PRO A 579 3.82 3.18 6.57
N ARG A 580 4.50 3.32 5.42
CA ARG A 580 3.79 3.48 4.15
C ARG A 580 2.97 2.22 3.89
N VAL A 581 1.69 2.38 3.57
CA VAL A 581 0.78 1.27 3.27
C VAL A 581 0.32 1.35 1.82
N THR A 582 0.38 0.24 1.10
CA THR A 582 -0.12 0.14 -0.27
C THR A 582 -1.27 -0.87 -0.32
N VAL A 583 -2.40 -0.46 -0.87
CA VAL A 583 -3.56 -1.32 -1.15
C VAL A 583 -3.65 -1.49 -2.66
N THR A 584 -3.43 -2.69 -3.15
CA THR A 584 -3.54 -3.01 -4.58
C THR A 584 -4.75 -3.89 -4.81
N ILE A 585 -5.68 -3.42 -5.63
CA ILE A 585 -6.87 -4.17 -6.04
C ILE A 585 -6.54 -4.82 -7.39
N LEU A 586 -6.51 -6.14 -7.43
CA LEU A 586 -6.18 -6.89 -8.63
C LEU A 586 -7.43 -7.14 -9.50
N PRO A 587 -7.25 -7.44 -10.81
CA PRO A 587 -8.36 -7.78 -11.69
C PRO A 587 -9.24 -8.91 -11.12
N PRO A 588 -10.58 -8.80 -11.26
CA PRO A 588 -11.51 -9.82 -10.77
C PRO A 588 -11.32 -11.14 -11.50
N VAL A 589 -11.42 -12.25 -10.78
CA VAL A 589 -11.26 -13.61 -11.30
C VAL A 589 -12.43 -14.49 -10.91
N LYS A 590 -12.86 -15.37 -11.82
CA LYS A 590 -13.82 -16.43 -11.50
C LYS A 590 -13.04 -17.68 -11.10
N LEU A 591 -13.46 -18.36 -10.03
CA LEU A 591 -12.77 -19.56 -9.56
C LEU A 591 -12.94 -20.70 -10.58
N PRO A 592 -11.84 -21.27 -11.12
CA PRO A 592 -11.92 -22.39 -12.04
C PRO A 592 -12.24 -23.68 -11.26
N VAL A 593 -13.53 -24.03 -11.19
CA VAL A 593 -14.00 -25.25 -10.53
C VAL A 593 -14.80 -26.08 -11.52
N ASP A 594 -14.38 -27.32 -11.75
CA ASP A 594 -15.07 -28.25 -12.64
C ASP A 594 -16.55 -28.45 -12.20
N PRO A 595 -17.53 -28.16 -13.08
CA PRO A 595 -18.95 -28.38 -12.81
C PRO A 595 -19.32 -29.82 -12.42
N ALA A 596 -18.56 -30.82 -12.87
CA ALA A 596 -18.82 -32.22 -12.58
C ALA A 596 -18.52 -32.60 -11.12
N LEU A 597 -17.64 -31.87 -10.44
CA LEU A 597 -17.26 -32.13 -9.06
C LEU A 597 -18.41 -31.80 -8.10
N LYS A 598 -18.67 -32.70 -7.15
CA LYS A 598 -19.71 -32.57 -6.11
C LYS A 598 -19.15 -32.75 -4.70
N GLY A 599 -19.91 -32.29 -3.70
CA GLY A 599 -19.63 -32.53 -2.28
C GLY A 599 -18.24 -32.06 -1.84
N LYS A 600 -17.50 -32.95 -1.17
CA LYS A 600 -16.16 -32.65 -0.63
C LYS A 600 -15.12 -32.36 -1.72
N ALA A 601 -15.20 -33.04 -2.87
CA ALA A 601 -14.27 -32.84 -3.97
C ALA A 601 -14.38 -31.42 -4.55
N ARG A 602 -15.61 -30.93 -4.77
CA ARG A 602 -15.87 -29.55 -5.22
C ARG A 602 -15.33 -28.52 -4.22
N ARG A 603 -15.56 -28.75 -2.92
CA ARG A 603 -15.06 -27.86 -1.86
C ARG A 603 -13.54 -27.76 -1.86
N ASN A 604 -12.86 -28.90 -1.96
CA ASN A 604 -11.40 -28.93 -2.00
C ASN A 604 -10.86 -28.23 -3.26
N ALA A 605 -11.50 -28.44 -4.42
CA ALA A 605 -11.12 -27.79 -5.67
C ALA A 605 -11.31 -26.27 -5.61
N ALA A 606 -12.45 -25.79 -5.09
CA ALA A 606 -12.70 -24.37 -4.88
C ALA A 606 -11.68 -23.74 -3.91
N GLY A 607 -11.39 -24.42 -2.79
CA GLY A 607 -10.39 -24.00 -1.82
C GLY A 607 -8.99 -23.88 -2.44
N ALA A 608 -8.57 -24.88 -3.21
CA ALA A 608 -7.30 -24.86 -3.94
C ALA A 608 -7.25 -23.74 -4.98
N ALA A 609 -8.33 -23.52 -5.74
CA ALA A 609 -8.42 -22.44 -6.70
C ALA A 609 -8.31 -21.05 -6.04
N LEU A 610 -8.99 -20.83 -4.91
CA LEU A 610 -8.88 -19.57 -4.18
C LEU A 610 -7.47 -19.40 -3.57
N GLN A 611 -6.86 -20.46 -3.05
CA GLN A 611 -5.48 -20.44 -2.59
C GLN A 611 -4.52 -20.05 -3.72
N ASP A 612 -4.67 -20.60 -4.92
CA ASP A 612 -3.87 -20.25 -6.09
C ASP A 612 -4.06 -18.77 -6.49
N VAL A 613 -5.30 -18.26 -6.46
CA VAL A 613 -5.58 -16.83 -6.68
C VAL A 613 -4.86 -15.93 -5.67
N MET A 614 -4.88 -16.30 -4.38
CA MET A 614 -4.17 -15.54 -3.34
C MET A 614 -2.64 -15.61 -3.51
N ILE A 615 -2.11 -16.75 -3.94
CA ILE A 615 -0.69 -16.95 -4.23
C ILE A 615 -0.26 -16.11 -5.45
N ASP A 616 -1.04 -16.12 -6.52
CA ASP A 616 -0.77 -15.31 -7.72
C ASP A 616 -0.80 -13.82 -7.40
N ALA A 617 -1.73 -13.38 -6.56
CA ALA A 617 -1.80 -12.01 -6.09
C ALA A 617 -0.52 -11.57 -5.34
N LEU A 618 0.13 -12.47 -4.58
CA LEU A 618 1.41 -12.17 -3.92
C LEU A 618 2.55 -11.99 -4.92
N VAL A 619 2.62 -12.83 -5.95
CA VAL A 619 3.71 -12.77 -6.93
C VAL A 619 3.54 -11.57 -7.87
N LYS A 620 2.32 -11.27 -8.32
CA LYS A 620 2.03 -10.09 -9.16
C LYS A 620 2.38 -8.77 -8.48
N ASN A 621 2.29 -8.72 -7.15
CA ASN A 621 2.64 -7.57 -6.33
C ASN A 621 4.10 -7.54 -5.83
N ALA A 622 4.90 -8.55 -6.16
CA ALA A 622 6.31 -8.57 -5.79
C ALA A 622 7.09 -7.47 -6.51
N MET A 623 8.33 -7.20 -6.07
CA MET A 623 9.21 -6.16 -6.62
C MET A 623 9.80 -6.56 -7.99
N LEU A 624 8.98 -7.05 -8.92
CA LEU A 624 9.42 -7.62 -10.20
C LEU A 624 9.98 -6.58 -11.18
N ASP A 625 9.72 -5.30 -10.91
CA ASP A 625 10.12 -4.17 -11.75
C ASP A 625 11.33 -3.40 -11.18
N HIS A 626 12.14 -4.05 -10.32
CA HIS A 626 13.33 -3.46 -9.72
C HIS A 626 14.60 -4.23 -10.12
N SER A 627 15.76 -3.56 -10.03
CA SER A 627 17.05 -4.25 -10.04
C SER A 627 17.30 -5.00 -8.72
N LEU A 628 18.24 -5.94 -8.73
CA LEU A 628 18.60 -6.72 -7.53
C LEU A 628 19.18 -5.86 -6.40
N PHE A 629 19.91 -4.79 -6.75
CA PHE A 629 20.48 -3.88 -5.75
C PHE A 629 19.41 -2.99 -5.10
N GLU A 630 18.42 -2.54 -5.87
CA GLU A 630 17.27 -1.82 -5.32
C GLU A 630 16.43 -2.74 -4.43
N ALA A 631 16.18 -3.99 -4.86
CA ALA A 631 15.50 -4.97 -4.03
C ALA A 631 16.21 -5.22 -2.69
N LEU A 632 17.55 -5.22 -2.68
CA LEU A 632 18.35 -5.26 -1.44
C LEU A 632 18.12 -4.01 -0.58
N GLY A 633 18.03 -2.84 -1.18
CA GLY A 633 17.68 -1.58 -0.51
C GLY A 633 16.29 -1.60 0.14
N HIS A 634 15.29 -2.18 -0.55
CA HIS A 634 13.96 -2.42 0.00
C HIS A 634 13.98 -3.42 1.16
N ALA A 635 14.71 -4.52 1.03
CA ALA A 635 14.91 -5.47 2.13
C ALA A 635 15.53 -4.80 3.36
N TYR A 636 16.54 -3.94 3.19
CA TYR A 636 17.11 -3.15 4.28
C TYR A 636 16.11 -2.15 4.90
N ARG A 637 15.27 -1.52 4.09
CA ARG A 637 14.30 -0.54 4.57
C ARG A 637 13.17 -1.18 5.38
N ASP A 638 12.71 -2.35 4.93
CA ASP A 638 11.41 -2.90 5.34
C ASP A 638 11.54 -4.20 6.15
N ARG A 639 12.62 -4.96 5.96
CA ARG A 639 12.83 -6.28 6.57
C ARG A 639 14.04 -6.37 7.51
N ASP A 640 14.88 -5.34 7.57
CA ASP A 640 16.04 -5.32 8.46
C ASP A 640 15.63 -5.37 9.95
N THR A 641 15.97 -6.47 10.60
CA THR A 641 15.75 -6.70 12.04
C THR A 641 16.97 -6.33 12.88
N GLY A 642 18.04 -5.80 12.26
CA GLY A 642 19.31 -5.50 12.90
C GLY A 642 20.21 -6.72 13.11
N LYS A 643 19.74 -7.92 12.77
CA LYS A 643 20.50 -9.18 12.84
C LYS A 643 21.60 -9.25 11.76
N VAL A 644 22.53 -10.18 11.95
CA VAL A 644 23.47 -10.59 10.89
C VAL A 644 22.66 -11.30 9.80
N ILE A 645 22.77 -10.81 8.56
CA ILE A 645 22.07 -11.37 7.40
C ILE A 645 22.90 -12.44 6.70
N ILE A 646 24.23 -12.30 6.67
CA ILE A 646 25.14 -13.29 6.10
C ILE A 646 26.29 -13.52 7.07
N GLU A 647 26.55 -14.79 7.38
CA GLU A 647 27.78 -15.23 8.02
C GLU A 647 28.40 -16.39 7.25
N ASP A 648 29.71 -16.62 7.44
CA ASP A 648 30.43 -17.69 6.76
C ASP A 648 31.37 -18.47 7.68
N ALA A 649 31.91 -19.57 7.17
CA ALA A 649 32.86 -20.43 7.87
C ALA A 649 34.19 -19.75 8.22
N LEU A 650 34.48 -18.55 7.68
CA LEU A 650 35.67 -17.76 8.01
C LEU A 650 35.41 -16.83 9.22
N GLY A 651 34.20 -16.82 9.77
CA GLY A 651 33.80 -15.96 10.88
C GLY A 651 33.37 -14.56 10.45
N THR A 652 33.22 -14.31 9.15
CA THR A 652 32.72 -13.02 8.64
C THR A 652 31.26 -12.87 9.00
N LYS A 653 30.85 -11.68 9.49
CA LYS A 653 29.46 -11.35 9.81
C LYS A 653 29.05 -10.04 9.16
N LEU A 654 28.10 -10.12 8.23
CA LEU A 654 27.51 -8.98 7.52
C LEU A 654 26.09 -8.74 8.01
N THR A 655 25.83 -7.52 8.49
CA THR A 655 24.47 -6.97 8.57
C THR A 655 24.10 -6.35 7.22
N TYR A 656 22.82 -6.02 6.99
CA TYR A 656 22.44 -5.30 5.77
C TYR A 656 23.27 -4.03 5.56
N ARG A 657 23.49 -3.25 6.63
CA ARG A 657 24.34 -2.04 6.58
C ARG A 657 25.76 -2.34 6.09
N LYS A 658 26.39 -3.40 6.63
CA LYS A 658 27.75 -3.79 6.24
C LYS A 658 27.80 -4.33 4.80
N LEU A 659 26.79 -5.10 4.39
CA LEU A 659 26.68 -5.62 3.04
C LEU A 659 26.53 -4.49 2.00
N ILE A 660 25.58 -3.57 2.22
CA ILE A 660 25.35 -2.42 1.34
C ILE A 660 26.58 -1.51 1.30
N LEU A 661 27.18 -1.20 2.45
CA LEU A 661 28.40 -0.41 2.51
C LEU A 661 29.54 -1.10 1.75
N GLY A 662 29.74 -2.40 1.98
CA GLY A 662 30.75 -3.20 1.27
C GLY A 662 30.54 -3.16 -0.24
N ALA A 663 29.29 -3.35 -0.68
CA ALA A 663 28.94 -3.28 -2.10
C ALA A 663 29.23 -1.88 -2.67
N GLN A 664 28.80 -0.80 -2.02
CA GLN A 664 29.06 0.58 -2.47
C GLN A 664 30.55 0.91 -2.59
N VAL A 665 31.33 0.51 -1.58
CA VAL A 665 32.78 0.77 -1.54
C VAL A 665 33.50 -0.03 -2.62
N LEU A 666 33.21 -1.33 -2.72
CA LEU A 666 33.84 -2.21 -3.70
C LEU A 666 33.48 -1.79 -5.14
N SER A 667 32.23 -1.40 -5.37
CA SER A 667 31.75 -0.90 -6.67
C SER A 667 32.64 0.21 -7.23
N ARG A 668 32.99 1.20 -6.41
CA ARG A 668 33.84 2.32 -6.84
C ARG A 668 35.24 1.90 -7.27
N LYS A 669 35.79 0.87 -6.63
CA LYS A 669 37.13 0.36 -6.98
C LYS A 669 37.12 -0.48 -8.25
N LEU A 670 35.98 -1.10 -8.57
CA LEU A 670 35.81 -1.92 -9.78
C LEU A 670 35.39 -1.11 -11.01
N GLU A 671 34.82 0.07 -10.81
CA GLU A 671 34.25 0.92 -11.86
C GLU A 671 35.27 1.36 -12.91
N THR A 672 36.51 1.65 -12.53
CA THR A 672 37.56 2.15 -13.44
C THR A 672 38.15 1.09 -14.37
N GLY A 673 37.95 -0.19 -14.08
CA GLY A 673 38.54 -1.30 -14.85
C GLY A 673 37.51 -2.19 -15.56
N THR A 674 36.26 -1.76 -15.63
CA THR A 674 35.15 -2.49 -16.26
C THR A 674 34.19 -1.51 -16.93
N ALA A 675 33.34 -1.98 -17.84
CA ALA A 675 32.31 -1.17 -18.51
C ALA A 675 30.89 -1.54 -18.05
N VAL A 676 29.95 -0.59 -18.16
CA VAL A 676 28.51 -0.87 -17.91
C VAL A 676 28.02 -1.91 -18.91
N GLY A 677 27.29 -2.92 -18.44
CA GLY A 677 26.81 -4.05 -19.24
C GLY A 677 27.85 -5.15 -19.48
N GLU A 678 29.12 -4.97 -19.10
CA GLU A 678 30.16 -5.97 -19.28
C GLU A 678 29.91 -7.22 -18.40
N ASN A 679 30.16 -8.40 -18.97
CA ASN A 679 30.21 -9.66 -18.24
C ASN A 679 31.54 -9.77 -17.47
N VAL A 680 31.47 -9.72 -16.14
CA VAL A 680 32.64 -9.83 -15.25
C VAL A 680 32.66 -11.23 -14.62
N GLY A 681 33.72 -11.97 -14.85
CA GLY A 681 33.91 -13.32 -14.31
C GLY A 681 34.01 -13.30 -12.79
N VAL A 682 33.25 -14.14 -12.10
CA VAL A 682 33.32 -14.31 -10.64
C VAL A 682 33.70 -15.74 -10.33
N LEU A 683 34.92 -15.92 -9.80
CA LEU A 683 35.50 -17.21 -9.43
C LEU A 683 35.74 -17.23 -7.92
N LEU A 684 34.67 -17.41 -7.13
CA LEU A 684 34.71 -17.36 -5.67
C LEU A 684 33.98 -18.55 -5.03
N PRO A 685 34.39 -18.99 -3.82
CA PRO A 685 33.68 -20.01 -3.07
C PRO A 685 32.45 -19.41 -2.39
N ASN A 686 31.57 -20.28 -1.88
CA ASN A 686 30.51 -19.85 -0.96
C ASN A 686 31.14 -19.21 0.29
N SER A 687 31.00 -17.90 0.39
CA SER A 687 31.55 -17.06 1.45
C SER A 687 30.71 -15.78 1.56
N ALA A 688 30.88 -15.00 2.61
CA ALA A 688 30.23 -13.69 2.68
C ALA A 688 30.76 -12.73 1.60
N GLY A 689 32.01 -12.92 1.16
CA GLY A 689 32.66 -12.10 0.13
C GLY A 689 31.97 -12.15 -1.23
N VAL A 690 31.48 -13.32 -1.66
CA VAL A 690 30.80 -13.44 -2.96
C VAL A 690 29.51 -12.63 -3.03
N ALA A 691 28.77 -12.51 -1.91
CA ALA A 691 27.57 -11.67 -1.85
C ALA A 691 27.89 -10.18 -2.00
N VAL A 692 29.00 -9.72 -1.39
CA VAL A 692 29.48 -8.34 -1.53
C VAL A 692 29.92 -8.04 -2.96
N VAL A 693 30.68 -8.95 -3.58
CA VAL A 693 31.15 -8.83 -4.97
C VAL A 693 29.97 -8.82 -5.94
N PHE A 694 29.05 -9.77 -5.79
CA PHE A 694 27.87 -9.86 -6.63
C PHE A 694 27.08 -8.55 -6.58
N MET A 695 26.74 -8.06 -5.37
CA MET A 695 26.00 -6.81 -5.21
C MET A 695 26.78 -5.57 -5.63
N ALA A 696 28.11 -5.58 -5.51
CA ALA A 696 28.94 -4.50 -6.03
C ALA A 696 28.81 -4.40 -7.56
N LEU A 697 28.88 -5.52 -8.26
CA LEU A 697 28.71 -5.54 -9.73
C LEU A 697 27.30 -5.08 -10.13
N GLN A 698 26.25 -5.52 -9.43
CA GLN A 698 24.88 -5.05 -9.67
C GLN A 698 24.77 -3.53 -9.51
N ASN A 699 25.38 -2.96 -8.47
CA ASN A 699 25.32 -1.53 -8.13
C ASN A 699 25.92 -0.63 -9.23
N ILE A 700 26.87 -1.13 -10.02
CA ILE A 700 27.48 -0.42 -11.15
C ILE A 700 27.02 -0.97 -12.51
N GLY A 701 25.98 -1.81 -12.56
CA GLY A 701 25.41 -2.30 -13.82
C GLY A 701 26.34 -3.24 -14.61
N ARG A 702 27.21 -4.00 -13.95
CA ARG A 702 28.00 -5.09 -14.55
C ARG A 702 27.29 -6.42 -14.32
N VAL A 703 27.46 -7.37 -15.23
CA VAL A 703 26.79 -8.68 -15.17
C VAL A 703 27.79 -9.72 -14.63
N PRO A 704 27.60 -10.28 -13.43
CA PRO A 704 28.43 -11.37 -12.94
C PRO A 704 28.27 -12.61 -13.82
N ALA A 705 29.39 -13.10 -14.37
CA ALA A 705 29.48 -14.38 -15.04
C ALA A 705 30.07 -15.39 -14.04
N MET A 706 29.23 -16.24 -13.45
CA MET A 706 29.63 -17.10 -12.34
C MET A 706 30.38 -18.33 -12.85
N LEU A 707 31.71 -18.37 -12.65
CA LEU A 707 32.56 -19.41 -13.22
C LEU A 707 32.60 -20.65 -12.31
N ASN A 708 32.34 -21.82 -12.90
CA ASN A 708 32.43 -23.10 -12.19
C ASN A 708 33.89 -23.56 -12.10
N PHE A 709 34.55 -23.26 -10.98
CA PHE A 709 35.93 -23.67 -10.72
C PHE A 709 36.16 -25.19 -10.71
N SER A 710 35.11 -26.00 -10.57
CA SER A 710 35.21 -27.47 -10.61
C SER A 710 35.10 -28.07 -12.01
N ALA A 711 34.77 -27.27 -13.04
CA ALA A 711 34.58 -27.75 -14.41
C ALA A 711 35.90 -28.02 -15.17
N GLY A 712 37.04 -27.62 -14.60
CA GLY A 712 38.36 -27.70 -15.22
C GLY A 712 38.65 -26.54 -16.19
N PRO A 713 39.94 -26.32 -16.55
CA PRO A 713 40.36 -25.14 -17.33
C PRO A 713 39.68 -25.00 -18.68
N VAL A 714 39.57 -26.08 -19.46
CA VAL A 714 38.98 -26.07 -20.81
C VAL A 714 37.54 -25.52 -20.79
N ASN A 715 36.71 -26.03 -19.87
CA ASN A 715 35.32 -25.60 -19.75
C ASN A 715 35.19 -24.17 -19.22
N VAL A 716 36.08 -23.75 -18.31
CA VAL A 716 36.07 -22.38 -17.79
C VAL A 716 36.47 -21.38 -18.88
N LEU A 717 37.48 -21.68 -19.71
CA LEU A 717 37.87 -20.85 -20.84
C LEU A 717 36.76 -20.79 -21.91
N ALA A 718 36.11 -21.92 -22.21
CA ALA A 718 34.95 -21.93 -23.11
C ALA A 718 33.80 -21.05 -22.60
N ALA A 719 33.52 -21.10 -21.30
CA ALA A 719 32.54 -20.22 -20.65
C ALA A 719 32.94 -18.74 -20.73
N MET A 720 34.22 -18.42 -20.47
CA MET A 720 34.76 -17.07 -20.61
C MET A 720 34.63 -16.56 -22.04
N LYS A 721 34.96 -17.39 -23.03
CA LYS A 721 34.78 -17.08 -24.45
C LYS A 721 33.32 -16.80 -24.78
N ALA A 722 32.40 -17.70 -24.39
CA ALA A 722 30.98 -17.55 -24.67
C ALA A 722 30.39 -16.22 -24.16
N ALA A 723 30.80 -15.81 -22.95
CA ALA A 723 30.32 -14.59 -22.32
C ALA A 723 31.27 -13.38 -22.50
N GLU A 724 32.30 -13.47 -23.33
CA GLU A 724 33.32 -12.42 -23.53
C GLU A 724 33.90 -11.85 -22.23
N VAL A 725 34.23 -12.73 -21.28
CA VAL A 725 34.76 -12.32 -19.97
C VAL A 725 36.20 -11.83 -20.11
N LYS A 726 36.41 -10.52 -19.91
CA LYS A 726 37.73 -9.86 -19.97
C LYS A 726 38.38 -9.64 -18.61
N THR A 727 37.58 -9.60 -17.55
CA THR A 727 38.04 -9.43 -16.16
C THR A 727 37.48 -10.55 -15.29
N VAL A 728 38.33 -11.17 -14.47
CA VAL A 728 37.94 -12.20 -13.49
C VAL A 728 38.28 -11.76 -12.08
N LEU A 729 37.28 -11.76 -11.20
CA LEU A 729 37.42 -11.46 -9.78
C LEU A 729 37.58 -12.76 -8.98
N THR A 730 38.61 -12.85 -8.15
CA THR A 730 38.90 -14.03 -7.31
C THR A 730 39.62 -13.65 -6.01
N SER A 731 39.94 -14.64 -5.17
CA SER A 731 40.65 -14.49 -3.90
C SER A 731 41.93 -15.33 -3.87
N LYS A 732 43.05 -14.75 -3.46
CA LYS A 732 44.34 -15.45 -3.31
C LYS A 732 44.20 -16.66 -2.38
N ALA A 733 43.57 -16.45 -1.22
CA ALA A 733 43.35 -17.50 -0.24
C ALA A 733 42.45 -18.64 -0.76
N PHE A 734 41.52 -18.33 -1.65
CA PHE A 734 40.69 -19.35 -2.30
C PHE A 734 41.49 -20.18 -3.31
N ILE A 735 42.31 -19.53 -4.15
CA ILE A 735 43.14 -20.23 -5.14
C ILE A 735 44.09 -21.22 -4.47
N GLU A 736 44.78 -20.77 -3.41
CA GLU A 736 45.72 -21.60 -2.65
C GLU A 736 45.01 -22.80 -2.00
N LYS A 737 43.93 -22.56 -1.24
CA LYS A 737 43.18 -23.63 -0.56
C LYS A 737 42.49 -24.60 -1.52
N GLY A 738 42.05 -24.09 -2.66
CA GLY A 738 41.39 -24.87 -3.72
C GLY A 738 42.38 -25.58 -4.65
N LYS A 739 43.70 -25.34 -4.53
CA LYS A 739 44.74 -25.84 -5.44
C LYS A 739 44.43 -25.53 -6.91
N LEU A 740 44.01 -24.29 -7.17
CA LEU A 740 43.51 -23.85 -8.49
C LEU A 740 44.60 -23.19 -9.35
N ASP A 741 45.88 -23.35 -9.03
CA ASP A 741 47.00 -22.67 -9.72
C ASP A 741 47.01 -22.92 -11.24
N LYS A 742 46.75 -24.17 -11.66
CA LYS A 742 46.67 -24.53 -13.08
C LYS A 742 45.51 -23.84 -13.80
N LEU A 743 44.37 -23.72 -13.13
CA LEU A 743 43.20 -23.00 -13.66
C LEU A 743 43.50 -21.51 -13.76
N MET A 744 44.16 -20.94 -12.75
CA MET A 744 44.52 -19.52 -12.75
C MET A 744 45.57 -19.16 -13.79
N ALA A 745 46.55 -20.03 -14.04
CA ALA A 745 47.50 -19.85 -15.14
C ALA A 745 46.78 -19.78 -16.49
N ALA A 746 45.80 -20.66 -16.71
CA ALA A 746 44.98 -20.64 -17.93
C ALA A 746 44.12 -19.37 -18.05
N ILE A 747 43.43 -18.97 -16.97
CA ILE A 747 42.59 -17.75 -16.97
C ILE A 747 43.43 -16.49 -17.18
N SER A 748 44.61 -16.39 -16.56
CA SER A 748 45.46 -15.18 -16.62
C SER A 748 46.06 -14.96 -18.00
N ALA A 749 46.06 -15.99 -18.86
CA ALA A 749 46.49 -15.86 -20.26
C ALA A 749 45.43 -15.17 -21.15
N GLU A 750 44.15 -15.23 -20.76
CA GLU A 750 43.03 -14.71 -21.57
C GLU A 750 42.31 -13.50 -20.96
N ALA A 751 42.37 -13.33 -19.63
CA ALA A 751 41.65 -12.27 -18.93
C ALA A 751 42.46 -11.63 -17.80
N ARG A 752 42.12 -10.37 -17.50
CA ARG A 752 42.69 -9.63 -16.37
C ARG A 752 42.16 -10.21 -15.05
N VAL A 753 43.05 -10.76 -14.23
CA VAL A 753 42.70 -11.27 -12.90
C VAL A 753 42.82 -10.16 -11.86
N VAL A 754 41.77 -9.97 -11.07
CA VAL A 754 41.73 -9.02 -9.95
C VAL A 754 41.51 -9.79 -8.65
N TYR A 755 42.49 -9.71 -7.76
CA TYR A 755 42.41 -10.30 -6.43
C TYR A 755 41.72 -9.35 -5.44
N LEU A 756 40.70 -9.85 -4.75
CA LEU A 756 39.91 -9.04 -3.81
C LEU A 756 40.75 -8.54 -2.61
N GLU A 757 41.79 -9.26 -2.21
CA GLU A 757 42.72 -8.83 -1.17
C GLU A 757 43.46 -7.55 -1.55
N ASP A 758 43.86 -7.43 -2.82
CA ASP A 758 44.59 -6.26 -3.33
C ASP A 758 43.64 -5.05 -3.44
N VAL A 759 42.41 -5.28 -3.90
CA VAL A 759 41.37 -4.25 -3.90
C VAL A 759 41.08 -3.78 -2.47
N ARG A 760 40.96 -4.72 -1.51
CA ARG A 760 40.72 -4.40 -0.11
C ARG A 760 41.83 -3.54 0.50
N ALA A 761 43.09 -3.81 0.17
CA ALA A 761 44.24 -3.02 0.62
C ALA A 761 44.17 -1.55 0.14
N SER A 762 43.53 -1.30 -1.02
CA SER A 762 43.36 0.05 -1.59
C SER A 762 42.19 0.86 -1.00
N ILE A 763 41.37 0.28 -0.10
CA ILE A 763 40.16 0.93 0.45
C ILE A 763 40.53 1.87 1.60
N GLY A 764 40.33 3.18 1.40
CA GLY A 764 40.54 4.20 2.42
C GLY A 764 39.30 4.55 3.25
N VAL A 765 39.46 5.45 4.22
CA VAL A 765 38.35 5.99 5.03
C VAL A 765 37.39 6.84 4.18
N ALA A 766 37.93 7.63 3.24
CA ALA A 766 37.12 8.46 2.33
C ALA A 766 36.16 7.61 1.49
N ASP A 767 36.59 6.43 1.03
CA ASP A 767 35.74 5.51 0.27
C ASP A 767 34.54 5.04 1.12
N LYS A 768 34.79 4.73 2.40
CA LYS A 768 33.75 4.30 3.37
C LYS A 768 32.74 5.42 3.64
N ILE A 769 33.21 6.65 3.87
CA ILE A 769 32.31 7.81 4.10
C ILE A 769 31.43 8.04 2.88
N LYS A 770 32.04 8.13 1.68
CA LYS A 770 31.28 8.28 0.45
C LYS A 770 30.31 7.11 0.24
N GLY A 771 30.69 5.89 0.63
CA GLY A 771 29.84 4.69 0.52
C GLY A 771 28.63 4.75 1.47
N LEU A 772 28.84 5.25 2.68
CA LEU A 772 27.78 5.48 3.66
C LEU A 772 26.78 6.53 3.16
N LEU A 773 27.26 7.63 2.57
CA LEU A 773 26.43 8.69 1.99
C LEU A 773 25.60 8.20 0.79
N ALA A 774 26.14 7.28 -0.02
CA ALA A 774 25.41 6.70 -1.15
C ALA A 774 24.25 5.78 -0.71
N GLY A 775 24.37 5.15 0.46
CA GLY A 775 23.32 4.31 1.04
C GLY A 775 22.83 3.22 0.07
N THR A 776 21.51 3.14 -0.12
CA THR A 776 20.84 2.18 -1.00
C THR A 776 20.67 2.65 -2.45
N THR A 777 21.19 3.82 -2.80
CA THR A 777 21.03 4.37 -4.15
C THR A 777 22.00 3.67 -5.09
N PRO A 778 21.53 3.04 -6.18
CA PRO A 778 22.42 2.43 -7.17
C PRO A 778 23.30 3.49 -7.83
N ARG A 779 24.55 3.14 -8.20
CA ARG A 779 25.43 4.05 -8.95
C ARG A 779 25.05 4.14 -10.41
N VAL A 780 24.55 3.04 -10.97
CA VAL A 780 24.03 2.95 -12.34
C VAL A 780 22.63 2.37 -12.27
N VAL A 781 21.66 3.07 -12.85
CA VAL A 781 20.28 2.60 -12.96
C VAL A 781 20.21 1.48 -14.00
N ARG A 782 19.49 0.40 -13.69
CA ARG A 782 19.24 -0.74 -14.57
C ARG A 782 17.77 -1.10 -14.53
N GLU A 783 17.24 -1.52 -15.66
CA GLU A 783 15.86 -2.00 -15.79
C GLU A 783 15.75 -3.43 -15.26
N ALA A 784 14.57 -3.83 -14.78
CA ALA A 784 14.40 -5.18 -14.24
C ALA A 784 14.60 -6.27 -15.31
N THR A 785 14.38 -5.95 -16.59
CA THR A 785 14.57 -6.86 -17.72
C THR A 785 16.02 -6.96 -18.19
N ASP A 786 16.92 -6.11 -17.68
CA ASP A 786 18.34 -6.18 -18.00
C ASP A 786 18.99 -7.47 -17.47
N PRO A 787 20.04 -8.00 -18.15
CA PRO A 787 20.84 -9.11 -17.65
C PRO A 787 21.40 -8.83 -16.26
N ALA A 788 21.19 -9.75 -15.33
CA ALA A 788 21.64 -9.66 -13.95
C ALA A 788 22.72 -10.68 -13.59
N VAL A 789 22.75 -11.85 -14.25
CA VAL A 789 23.79 -12.87 -14.05
C VAL A 789 23.86 -13.80 -15.26
N VAL A 790 25.07 -14.29 -15.56
CA VAL A 790 25.30 -15.43 -16.46
C VAL A 790 25.73 -16.65 -15.64
N LEU A 791 25.01 -17.76 -15.79
CA LEU A 791 25.32 -19.04 -15.16
C LEU A 791 25.64 -20.08 -16.21
N PHE A 792 26.71 -20.85 -16.04
CA PHE A 792 27.13 -21.83 -17.05
C PHE A 792 26.61 -23.23 -16.74
N THR A 793 25.97 -23.85 -17.74
CA THR A 793 25.51 -25.24 -17.67
C THR A 793 26.34 -26.11 -18.61
N SER A 794 26.68 -27.32 -18.16
CA SER A 794 27.27 -28.36 -19.01
C SER A 794 26.18 -28.90 -19.93
N GLY A 795 25.97 -28.23 -21.06
CA GLY A 795 25.00 -28.65 -22.06
C GLY A 795 25.29 -30.06 -22.57
N SER A 796 24.29 -30.69 -23.19
CA SER A 796 24.41 -32.00 -23.85
C SER A 796 25.45 -32.07 -24.99
N GLU A 797 26.01 -30.93 -25.39
CA GLU A 797 26.99 -30.76 -26.47
C GLU A 797 28.45 -30.77 -25.97
N GLY A 798 28.68 -30.98 -24.66
CA GLY A 798 30.03 -31.04 -24.07
C GLY A 798 30.62 -29.67 -23.71
N THR A 799 30.39 -28.64 -24.54
CA THR A 799 30.82 -27.26 -24.27
C THR A 799 29.81 -26.52 -23.36
N PRO A 800 30.26 -25.78 -22.33
CA PRO A 800 29.35 -25.02 -21.46
C PRO A 800 28.60 -23.90 -22.20
N LYS A 801 27.32 -23.73 -21.87
CA LYS A 801 26.46 -22.65 -22.38
C LYS A 801 26.14 -21.68 -21.25
N GLY A 802 26.18 -20.37 -21.52
CA GLY A 802 25.83 -19.34 -20.56
C GLY A 802 24.33 -19.08 -20.55
N VAL A 803 23.64 -19.39 -19.46
CA VAL A 803 22.25 -19.02 -19.21
C VAL A 803 22.19 -17.60 -18.69
N VAL A 804 21.54 -16.69 -19.42
CA VAL A 804 21.43 -15.28 -19.05
C VAL A 804 20.12 -15.03 -18.32
N LEU A 805 20.19 -14.69 -17.03
CA LEU A 805 19.01 -14.35 -16.21
C LEU A 805 18.94 -12.85 -15.99
N SER A 806 17.75 -12.28 -16.14
CA SER A 806 17.47 -10.88 -15.79
C SER A 806 17.26 -10.68 -14.29
N HIS A 807 17.24 -9.42 -13.83
CA HIS A 807 16.89 -9.09 -12.44
C HIS A 807 15.47 -9.59 -12.12
N ARG A 808 14.52 -9.36 -13.05
CA ARG A 808 13.13 -9.82 -12.97
C ARG A 808 13.04 -11.33 -12.81
N ASN A 809 13.87 -12.11 -13.51
CA ASN A 809 13.80 -13.57 -13.41
C ASN A 809 14.12 -14.08 -12.00
N ILE A 810 15.18 -13.53 -11.37
CA ILE A 810 15.59 -13.91 -10.03
C ILE A 810 14.57 -13.43 -8.98
N LEU A 811 14.08 -12.20 -9.13
CA LEU A 811 13.07 -11.64 -8.22
C LEU A 811 11.74 -12.40 -8.32
N ALA A 812 11.32 -12.76 -9.52
CA ALA A 812 10.14 -13.59 -9.76
C ALA A 812 10.29 -14.96 -9.11
N ASN A 813 11.43 -15.64 -9.30
CA ASN A 813 11.61 -16.97 -8.72
C ASN A 813 11.66 -16.96 -7.20
N ALA A 814 12.31 -15.94 -6.61
CA ALA A 814 12.30 -15.74 -5.16
C ALA A 814 10.87 -15.51 -4.62
N ALA A 815 10.08 -14.66 -5.29
CA ALA A 815 8.69 -14.40 -4.93
C ALA A 815 7.80 -15.64 -5.09
N GLN A 816 7.93 -16.37 -6.20
CA GLN A 816 7.22 -17.62 -6.47
C GLN A 816 7.46 -18.67 -5.38
N ALA A 817 8.71 -18.83 -4.93
CA ALA A 817 9.06 -19.76 -3.87
C ALA A 817 8.49 -19.34 -2.51
N LEU A 818 8.64 -18.07 -2.13
CA LEU A 818 8.15 -17.53 -0.86
C LEU A 818 6.62 -17.44 -0.77
N ALA A 819 5.92 -17.38 -1.91
CA ALA A 819 4.47 -17.44 -1.93
C ALA A 819 3.92 -18.86 -1.63
N ARG A 820 4.77 -19.89 -1.72
CA ARG A 820 4.40 -21.31 -1.56
C ARG A 820 4.91 -21.93 -0.26
N VAL A 821 5.98 -21.38 0.31
CA VAL A 821 6.63 -21.89 1.53
C VAL A 821 6.77 -20.75 2.53
N ASP A 822 6.29 -20.98 3.75
CA ASP A 822 6.48 -20.03 4.84
C ASP A 822 7.94 -20.04 5.31
N ALA A 823 8.68 -19.00 4.95
CA ALA A 823 10.06 -18.74 5.37
C ALA A 823 10.23 -17.24 5.66
N ASN A 824 10.78 -16.90 6.83
CA ASN A 824 10.85 -15.52 7.32
C ASN A 824 12.10 -15.26 8.18
N ALA A 825 12.24 -14.07 8.77
CA ALA A 825 13.45 -13.65 9.49
C ALA A 825 13.73 -14.40 10.82
N ASN A 826 12.85 -15.30 11.25
CA ASN A 826 13.13 -16.26 12.32
C ASN A 826 13.87 -17.51 11.83
N ASP A 827 13.96 -17.70 10.51
CA ASP A 827 14.69 -18.79 9.90
C ASP A 827 16.15 -18.49 9.69
N LYS A 828 16.90 -19.53 9.37
CA LYS A 828 18.28 -19.42 8.92
C LYS A 828 18.58 -20.47 7.86
N VAL A 829 19.01 -20.02 6.69
CA VAL A 829 19.40 -20.90 5.59
C VAL A 829 20.85 -21.33 5.79
N PHE A 830 21.09 -22.65 5.78
CA PHE A 830 22.43 -23.20 5.63
C PHE A 830 22.73 -23.39 4.15
N ASN A 831 23.43 -22.44 3.54
CA ASN A 831 23.76 -22.48 2.12
C ASN A 831 25.08 -23.19 1.87
N VAL A 832 24.96 -24.50 1.64
CA VAL A 832 26.07 -25.39 1.29
C VAL A 832 26.19 -25.62 -0.22
N LEU A 833 25.19 -25.19 -1.00
CA LEU A 833 25.13 -25.41 -2.44
C LEU A 833 25.92 -24.33 -3.17
N PRO A 834 26.74 -24.67 -4.19
CA PRO A 834 27.61 -23.70 -4.84
C PRO A 834 26.85 -22.52 -5.47
N VAL A 835 27.29 -21.28 -5.19
CA VAL A 835 26.68 -20.06 -5.76
C VAL A 835 26.98 -19.84 -7.23
N PHE A 836 27.89 -20.59 -7.84
CA PHE A 836 28.02 -20.61 -9.30
C PHE A 836 26.93 -21.45 -9.99
N HIS A 837 26.08 -22.13 -9.21
CA HIS A 837 24.90 -22.84 -9.68
C HIS A 837 23.64 -22.10 -9.22
N SER A 838 22.61 -22.04 -10.06
CA SER A 838 21.36 -21.30 -9.81
C SER A 838 20.68 -21.68 -8.49
N PHE A 839 20.73 -22.97 -8.11
CA PHE A 839 20.14 -23.43 -6.84
C PHE A 839 20.84 -22.84 -5.60
N GLY A 840 22.18 -22.79 -5.59
CA GLY A 840 22.94 -22.15 -4.52
C GLY A 840 22.89 -20.62 -4.58
N LEU A 841 22.84 -20.05 -5.79
CA LEU A 841 22.73 -18.60 -5.99
C LEU A 841 21.35 -18.08 -5.63
N THR A 842 20.31 -18.47 -6.35
CA THR A 842 18.97 -17.91 -6.16
C THR A 842 18.33 -18.45 -4.89
N GLY A 843 18.27 -19.78 -4.73
CA GLY A 843 17.63 -20.40 -3.56
C GLY A 843 18.43 -20.20 -2.27
N GLY A 844 19.74 -20.44 -2.33
CA GLY A 844 20.62 -20.41 -1.16
C GLY A 844 21.09 -19.01 -0.73
N MET A 845 21.16 -18.03 -1.64
CA MET A 845 21.70 -16.69 -1.33
C MET A 845 20.72 -15.56 -1.62
N MET A 846 20.22 -15.42 -2.85
CA MET A 846 19.43 -14.25 -3.26
C MET A 846 18.05 -14.21 -2.58
N MET A 847 17.28 -15.30 -2.65
CA MET A 847 15.96 -15.39 -2.04
C MET A 847 16.00 -15.08 -0.53
N PRO A 848 16.81 -15.75 0.30
CA PRO A 848 16.84 -15.46 1.72
C PRO A 848 17.34 -14.05 2.04
N MET A 849 18.37 -13.58 1.32
CA MET A 849 18.93 -12.23 1.52
C MET A 849 17.93 -11.13 1.19
N LEU A 850 17.11 -11.29 0.15
CA LEU A 850 16.06 -10.31 -0.20
C LEU A 850 14.83 -10.46 0.70
N ALA A 851 14.64 -11.64 1.29
CA ALA A 851 13.51 -11.93 2.16
C ALA A 851 13.70 -11.52 3.62
N GLY A 852 14.90 -11.14 4.06
CA GLY A 852 15.19 -10.86 5.47
C GLY A 852 15.65 -12.08 6.27
N ILE A 853 16.01 -13.17 5.60
CA ILE A 853 16.34 -14.46 6.22
C ILE A 853 17.87 -14.59 6.35
N PRO A 854 18.41 -14.73 7.57
CA PRO A 854 19.83 -15.02 7.80
C PRO A 854 20.37 -16.22 7.01
N ILE A 855 21.62 -16.12 6.56
CA ILE A 855 22.29 -17.13 5.75
C ILE A 855 23.63 -17.50 6.40
N TYR A 856 23.90 -18.80 6.53
CA TYR A 856 25.22 -19.34 6.80
C TYR A 856 25.82 -19.90 5.51
N MET A 857 26.92 -19.32 5.03
CA MET A 857 27.60 -19.72 3.79
C MET A 857 28.70 -20.74 4.10
N TYR A 858 28.63 -21.91 3.46
CA TYR A 858 29.65 -22.95 3.60
C TYR A 858 30.22 -23.40 2.24
N PRO A 859 31.54 -23.51 2.09
CA PRO A 859 32.23 -23.65 0.79
C PRO A 859 32.02 -24.96 0.05
N SER A 860 31.66 -26.05 0.73
CA SER A 860 31.61 -27.38 0.10
C SER A 860 30.50 -28.27 0.65
N PRO A 861 29.61 -28.81 -0.21
CA PRO A 861 28.60 -29.78 0.21
C PRO A 861 29.18 -31.16 0.49
N LEU A 862 30.41 -31.44 0.06
CA LEU A 862 31.04 -32.77 0.16
C LEU A 862 31.58 -33.07 1.56
N HIS A 863 31.59 -32.11 2.47
CA HIS A 863 32.10 -32.30 3.83
C HIS A 863 31.06 -32.97 4.74
N TYR A 864 30.72 -34.24 4.43
CA TYR A 864 29.59 -34.96 5.01
C TYR A 864 29.59 -35.09 6.54
N ARG A 865 30.76 -35.05 7.19
CA ARG A 865 30.90 -35.09 8.65
C ARG A 865 30.78 -33.71 9.32
N ILE A 866 31.18 -32.64 8.63
CA ILE A 866 31.25 -31.29 9.19
C ILE A 866 29.91 -30.57 9.05
N VAL A 867 29.22 -30.77 7.91
CA VAL A 867 27.96 -30.08 7.62
C VAL A 867 26.88 -30.34 8.66
N PRO A 868 26.60 -31.58 9.12
CA PRO A 868 25.60 -31.82 10.16
C PRO A 868 25.90 -31.09 11.47
N GLU A 869 27.14 -31.18 11.95
CA GLU A 869 27.60 -30.50 13.15
C GLU A 869 27.45 -28.97 13.03
N LEU A 870 27.79 -28.39 11.87
CA LEU A 870 27.61 -26.96 11.64
C LEU A 870 26.14 -26.55 11.54
N ILE A 871 25.26 -27.39 11.00
CA ILE A 871 23.81 -27.13 11.01
C ILE A 871 23.33 -27.02 12.47
N TYR A 872 23.77 -27.93 13.33
CA TYR A 872 23.48 -27.90 14.76
C TYR A 872 24.03 -26.63 15.43
N GLN A 873 25.33 -26.34 15.28
CA GLN A 873 26.00 -25.20 15.91
C GLN A 873 25.41 -23.85 15.45
N THR A 874 25.01 -23.74 14.20
CA THR A 874 24.48 -22.51 13.63
C THR A 874 22.98 -22.35 13.88
N GLY A 875 22.28 -23.40 14.33
CA GLY A 875 20.84 -23.42 14.52
C GLY A 875 20.07 -23.19 13.21
N ALA A 876 20.59 -23.70 12.09
CA ALA A 876 19.94 -23.52 10.81
C ALA A 876 18.56 -24.21 10.77
N THR A 877 17.59 -23.58 10.11
CA THR A 877 16.20 -24.09 10.03
C THR A 877 15.82 -24.53 8.62
N ILE A 878 16.59 -24.11 7.61
CA ILE A 878 16.37 -24.41 6.19
C ILE A 878 17.65 -24.99 5.59
N LEU A 879 17.51 -26.12 4.90
CA LEU A 879 18.59 -26.76 4.14
C LEU A 879 18.12 -27.07 2.71
N PHE A 880 18.94 -26.68 1.73
CA PHE A 880 18.80 -27.12 0.35
C PHE A 880 19.82 -28.22 0.05
N GLY A 881 19.42 -29.26 -0.69
CA GLY A 881 20.30 -30.37 -1.00
C GLY A 881 19.90 -31.16 -2.26
N THR A 882 20.73 -32.12 -2.62
CA THR A 882 20.38 -33.20 -3.56
C THR A 882 20.20 -34.50 -2.78
N ASP A 883 19.58 -35.52 -3.38
CA ASP A 883 19.49 -36.86 -2.77
C ASP A 883 20.87 -37.37 -2.32
N THR A 884 21.86 -37.20 -3.18
CA THR A 884 23.25 -37.58 -2.94
C THR A 884 23.81 -36.92 -1.68
N PHE A 885 23.65 -35.61 -1.53
CA PHE A 885 24.18 -34.89 -0.36
C PHE A 885 23.42 -35.22 0.92
N LEU A 886 22.09 -35.27 0.86
CA LEU A 886 21.27 -35.60 2.01
C LEU A 886 21.58 -37.01 2.53
N THR A 887 21.74 -37.99 1.62
CA THR A 887 22.18 -39.34 1.98
C THR A 887 23.58 -39.33 2.62
N GLY A 888 24.52 -38.57 2.06
CA GLY A 888 25.87 -38.41 2.62
C GLY A 888 25.85 -37.86 4.04
N TYR A 889 25.05 -36.81 4.28
CA TYR A 889 24.87 -36.22 5.61
C TYR A 889 24.24 -37.22 6.58
N ALA A 890 23.17 -37.91 6.19
CA ALA A 890 22.47 -38.87 7.05
C ALA A 890 23.35 -40.06 7.49
N ARG A 891 24.37 -40.42 6.70
CA ARG A 891 25.34 -41.46 7.07
C ARG A 891 26.26 -41.04 8.22
N SER A 892 26.56 -39.74 8.33
CA SER A 892 27.52 -39.22 9.32
C SER A 892 26.86 -38.50 10.49
N ALA A 893 25.65 -37.97 10.29
CA ALA A 893 24.94 -37.13 11.25
C ALA A 893 24.40 -37.94 12.44
N HIS A 894 24.62 -37.40 13.64
CA HIS A 894 23.92 -37.83 14.84
C HIS A 894 22.43 -37.46 14.75
N ALA A 895 21.54 -38.24 15.38
CA ALA A 895 20.09 -38.03 15.34
C ALA A 895 19.64 -36.62 15.76
N TYR A 896 20.48 -35.93 16.54
CA TYR A 896 20.19 -34.60 17.07
C TYR A 896 20.71 -33.43 16.21
N ASP A 897 21.59 -33.69 15.24
CA ASP A 897 22.26 -32.62 14.46
C ASP A 897 21.28 -31.75 13.67
N PHE A 898 20.14 -32.33 13.28
CA PHE A 898 19.12 -31.68 12.48
C PHE A 898 17.91 -31.16 13.27
N ARG A 899 18.00 -31.09 14.60
CA ARG A 899 16.85 -30.76 15.48
C ARG A 899 16.13 -29.42 15.18
N THR A 900 16.80 -28.47 14.54
CA THR A 900 16.26 -27.14 14.20
C THR A 900 15.73 -27.07 12.77
N LEU A 901 16.10 -28.01 11.92
CA LEU A 901 15.65 -28.04 10.54
C LEU A 901 14.14 -28.30 10.49
N ARG A 902 13.41 -27.37 9.87
CA ARG A 902 11.97 -27.52 9.61
C ARG A 902 11.62 -27.57 8.13
N LEU A 903 12.54 -27.13 7.26
CA LEU A 903 12.40 -27.18 5.81
C LEU A 903 13.67 -27.78 5.20
N VAL A 904 13.53 -28.99 4.64
CA VAL A 904 14.57 -29.62 3.83
C VAL A 904 14.03 -29.77 2.42
N ILE A 905 14.60 -29.02 1.49
CA ILE A 905 14.17 -28.98 0.09
C ILE A 905 15.24 -29.65 -0.75
N ALA A 906 14.86 -30.72 -1.42
CA ALA A 906 15.73 -31.48 -2.29
C ALA A 906 15.38 -31.22 -3.76
N GLY A 907 16.39 -31.09 -4.61
CA GLY A 907 16.19 -30.92 -6.04
C GLY A 907 17.41 -31.30 -6.86
N ALA A 908 17.38 -30.99 -8.15
CA ALA A 908 18.39 -31.31 -9.16
C ALA A 908 18.58 -32.81 -9.50
N GLU A 909 18.11 -33.72 -8.63
CA GLU A 909 18.06 -35.18 -8.78
C GLU A 909 16.76 -35.69 -8.14
N ALA A 910 16.26 -36.85 -8.59
CA ALA A 910 15.14 -37.52 -7.94
C ALA A 910 15.54 -38.01 -6.55
N VAL A 911 14.67 -37.84 -5.56
CA VAL A 911 14.94 -38.28 -4.19
C VAL A 911 14.50 -39.73 -4.01
N LYS A 912 15.41 -40.58 -3.52
CA LYS A 912 15.12 -41.99 -3.29
C LYS A 912 14.21 -42.17 -2.09
N ASP A 913 13.31 -43.15 -2.15
CA ASP A 913 12.41 -43.48 -1.03
C ASP A 913 13.18 -43.79 0.25
N ARG A 914 14.33 -44.47 0.13
CA ARG A 914 15.21 -44.75 1.26
C ARG A 914 15.69 -43.46 1.94
N THR A 915 16.06 -42.44 1.18
CA THR A 915 16.49 -41.14 1.72
C THR A 915 15.34 -40.48 2.47
N ARG A 916 14.14 -40.51 1.90
CA ARG A 916 12.90 -39.99 2.54
C ARG A 916 12.61 -40.72 3.86
N GLN A 917 12.67 -42.04 3.86
CA GLN A 917 12.44 -42.88 5.05
C GLN A 917 13.47 -42.56 6.14
N VAL A 918 14.76 -42.56 5.81
CA VAL A 918 15.83 -42.27 6.79
C VAL A 918 15.63 -40.88 7.42
N PHE A 919 15.33 -39.85 6.62
CA PHE A 919 15.11 -38.52 7.17
C PHE A 919 13.88 -38.41 8.06
N MET A 920 12.80 -39.08 7.67
CA MET A 920 11.56 -39.09 8.44
C MET A 920 11.72 -39.87 9.74
N GLU A 921 12.27 -41.08 9.70
CA GLU A 921 12.36 -41.99 10.85
C GLU A 921 13.43 -41.56 11.85
N ARG A 922 14.60 -41.12 11.38
CA ARG A 922 15.73 -40.76 12.26
C ARG A 922 15.64 -39.34 12.79
N TYR A 923 15.17 -38.40 11.95
CA TYR A 923 15.23 -36.97 12.27
C TYR A 923 13.83 -36.32 12.38
N GLY A 924 12.75 -37.02 12.02
CA GLY A 924 11.40 -36.45 12.00
C GLY A 924 11.17 -35.44 10.88
N ILE A 925 12.02 -35.44 9.85
CA ILE A 925 12.04 -34.41 8.81
C ILE A 925 11.49 -34.95 7.50
N ARG A 926 10.47 -34.28 6.97
CA ARG A 926 9.97 -34.52 5.63
C ARG A 926 10.79 -33.77 4.58
N ILE A 927 11.38 -34.51 3.64
CA ILE A 927 12.03 -33.93 2.45
C ILE A 927 10.96 -33.50 1.45
N LEU A 928 11.02 -32.24 1.02
CA LEU A 928 10.19 -31.67 -0.03
C LEU A 928 10.96 -31.68 -1.34
N GLU A 929 10.45 -32.39 -2.35
CA GLU A 929 11.06 -32.43 -3.68
C GLU A 929 10.68 -31.18 -4.49
N GLY A 930 11.67 -30.58 -5.13
CA GLY A 930 11.53 -29.47 -6.07
C GLY A 930 12.22 -29.77 -7.40
N TYR A 931 11.60 -29.32 -8.47
CA TYR A 931 12.10 -29.42 -9.84
C TYR A 931 12.43 -28.04 -10.39
N GLY A 932 13.49 -27.97 -11.18
CA GLY A 932 13.97 -26.72 -11.72
C GLY A 932 15.17 -26.91 -12.62
N VAL A 933 15.32 -25.98 -13.55
CA VAL A 933 16.47 -25.85 -14.45
C VAL A 933 17.08 -24.46 -14.26
N THR A 934 18.33 -24.25 -14.67
CA THR A 934 19.00 -22.95 -14.50
C THR A 934 18.24 -21.84 -15.23
N GLU A 935 17.65 -22.21 -16.36
CA GLU A 935 16.84 -21.41 -17.27
C GLU A 935 15.52 -20.92 -16.66
N THR A 936 15.12 -21.44 -15.49
CA THR A 936 13.91 -21.04 -14.74
C THR A 936 14.23 -20.44 -13.36
N ALA A 937 15.48 -20.04 -13.16
CA ALA A 937 16.00 -19.21 -12.07
C ALA A 937 15.91 -19.67 -10.58
N PRO A 938 15.95 -20.95 -10.14
CA PRO A 938 15.77 -22.20 -10.86
C PRO A 938 14.41 -22.88 -10.63
N VAL A 939 13.64 -22.50 -9.61
CA VAL A 939 12.55 -23.36 -9.11
C VAL A 939 11.33 -23.31 -10.04
N LEU A 940 11.05 -24.39 -10.74
CA LEU A 940 9.95 -24.51 -11.69
C LEU A 940 8.71 -25.16 -11.07
N ALA A 941 8.90 -26.15 -10.20
CA ALA A 941 7.82 -26.80 -9.46
C ALA A 941 8.33 -27.24 -8.08
N MET A 942 7.44 -27.31 -7.09
CA MET A 942 7.82 -27.84 -5.77
C MET A 942 6.66 -28.48 -5.01
N ASN A 943 6.99 -29.52 -4.24
CA ASN A 943 6.17 -29.95 -3.13
C ASN A 943 6.29 -28.95 -1.98
N THR A 944 5.17 -28.70 -1.30
CA THR A 944 5.12 -27.79 -0.15
C THR A 944 4.59 -28.53 1.08
N PRO A 945 4.75 -27.97 2.29
CA PRO A 945 4.17 -28.60 3.48
C PRO A 945 2.66 -28.85 3.38
N MET A 946 1.93 -27.98 2.67
CA MET A 946 0.48 -28.04 2.45
C MET A 946 0.08 -28.90 1.24
N ALA A 947 0.94 -29.01 0.23
CA ALA A 947 0.70 -29.74 -1.01
C ALA A 947 1.92 -30.61 -1.34
N ASN A 948 1.99 -31.77 -0.68
CA ASN A 948 3.09 -32.74 -0.86
C ASN A 948 2.55 -34.08 -1.36
N ARG A 949 3.06 -34.53 -2.50
CA ARG A 949 2.75 -35.84 -3.06
C ARG A 949 4.07 -36.57 -3.40
N PRO A 950 4.49 -37.56 -2.59
CA PRO A 950 5.66 -38.38 -2.90
C PRO A 950 5.59 -39.00 -4.30
N GLY A 951 6.72 -39.14 -4.98
CA GLY A 951 6.79 -39.59 -6.38
C GLY A 951 6.47 -38.50 -7.42
N THR A 952 6.20 -37.27 -6.99
CA THR A 952 6.03 -36.09 -7.85
C THR A 952 6.99 -35.00 -7.40
N VAL A 953 7.21 -34.01 -8.28
CA VAL A 953 8.00 -32.81 -7.95
C VAL A 953 7.11 -31.62 -7.54
N GLY A 954 5.85 -31.92 -7.20
CA GLY A 954 4.87 -30.93 -6.80
C GLY A 954 4.21 -30.20 -7.96
N ARG A 955 3.74 -28.98 -7.71
CA ARG A 955 2.99 -28.16 -8.67
C ARG A 955 3.89 -27.06 -9.24
N LEU A 956 3.59 -26.59 -10.45
CA LEU A 956 4.27 -25.45 -11.07
C LEU A 956 4.29 -24.23 -10.14
N SER A 957 5.38 -23.47 -10.23
CA SER A 957 5.50 -22.15 -9.63
C SER A 957 4.37 -21.23 -10.13
N PRO A 958 3.90 -20.28 -9.30
CA PRO A 958 2.84 -19.33 -9.69
C PRO A 958 3.17 -18.54 -10.96
N LEU A 959 2.14 -18.17 -11.74
CA LEU A 959 2.28 -17.43 -13.00
C LEU A 959 3.11 -18.13 -14.10
N MET A 960 3.22 -19.45 -14.04
CA MET A 960 3.84 -20.26 -15.09
C MET A 960 2.79 -20.79 -16.07
N GLU A 961 3.13 -20.74 -17.35
CA GLU A 961 2.46 -21.47 -18.42
C GLU A 961 3.26 -22.71 -18.79
N SER A 962 2.58 -23.80 -19.14
CA SER A 962 3.17 -25.06 -19.57
C SER A 962 2.52 -25.59 -20.83
N ARG A 963 3.34 -26.15 -21.73
CA ARG A 963 2.91 -26.89 -22.92
C ARG A 963 3.59 -28.26 -22.92
N LEU A 964 2.82 -29.31 -23.22
CA LEU A 964 3.35 -30.67 -23.36
C LEU A 964 3.29 -31.06 -24.83
N ASP A 965 4.46 -31.21 -25.45
CA ASP A 965 4.56 -31.67 -26.83
C ASP A 965 4.58 -33.22 -26.85
N PRO A 966 3.76 -33.90 -27.68
CA PRO A 966 3.72 -35.37 -27.72
C PRO A 966 5.08 -35.99 -28.04
N VAL A 967 5.39 -37.13 -27.41
CA VAL A 967 6.63 -37.88 -27.66
C VAL A 967 6.29 -39.29 -28.16
N PRO A 968 6.78 -39.70 -29.35
CA PRO A 968 6.52 -41.04 -29.87
C PRO A 968 6.94 -42.14 -28.89
N GLY A 969 6.05 -43.11 -28.65
CA GLY A 969 6.27 -44.23 -27.73
C GLY A 969 5.97 -43.94 -26.25
N ILE A 970 5.48 -42.74 -25.91
CA ILE A 970 5.06 -42.39 -24.55
C ILE A 970 3.59 -41.95 -24.60
N GLU A 971 2.69 -42.82 -24.13
CA GLU A 971 1.24 -42.55 -24.12
C GLU A 971 0.82 -41.57 -23.01
N GLU A 972 1.43 -41.69 -21.83
CA GLU A 972 1.14 -40.83 -20.66
C GLU A 972 2.25 -39.81 -20.39
N GLY A 973 2.14 -38.63 -21.03
CA GLY A 973 3.01 -37.49 -20.79
C GLY A 973 3.52 -36.84 -22.08
N GLY A 974 4.29 -35.77 -21.94
CA GLY A 974 4.87 -35.05 -23.07
C GLY A 974 6.13 -34.28 -22.69
N ARG A 975 6.83 -33.79 -23.71
CA ARG A 975 8.01 -32.94 -23.54
C ARG A 975 7.57 -31.57 -23.05
N LEU A 976 8.14 -31.15 -21.92
CA LEU A 976 7.71 -29.94 -21.22
C LEU A 976 8.39 -28.70 -21.81
N SER A 977 7.55 -27.78 -22.31
CA SER A 977 7.93 -26.41 -22.61
C SER A 977 7.26 -25.46 -21.61
N VAL A 978 7.96 -24.44 -21.13
CA VAL A 978 7.45 -23.49 -20.12
C VAL A 978 7.69 -22.04 -20.50
N ARG A 979 6.80 -21.16 -20.03
CA ARG A 979 6.90 -19.71 -20.17
C ARG A 979 6.45 -19.03 -18.88
N GLY A 980 7.13 -17.96 -18.49
CA GLY A 980 6.76 -17.20 -17.29
C GLY A 980 7.84 -16.21 -16.85
N PRO A 981 7.61 -15.47 -15.75
CA PRO A 981 8.45 -14.35 -15.36
C PRO A 981 9.86 -14.74 -14.89
N ASN A 982 10.08 -16.01 -14.51
CA ASN A 982 11.37 -16.56 -14.10
C ASN A 982 12.14 -17.27 -15.23
N VAL A 983 11.63 -17.29 -16.45
CA VAL A 983 12.31 -17.89 -17.61
C VAL A 983 13.39 -16.95 -18.13
N MET A 984 14.58 -17.49 -18.39
CA MET A 984 15.78 -16.78 -18.83
C MET A 984 15.59 -15.90 -20.08
N LEU A 985 16.52 -14.99 -20.33
CA LEU A 985 16.55 -14.18 -21.55
C LEU A 985 17.02 -14.98 -22.78
N GLY A 986 17.96 -15.91 -22.60
CA GLY A 986 18.57 -16.66 -23.69
C GLY A 986 19.91 -17.30 -23.31
N TYR A 987 20.56 -17.89 -24.31
CA TYR A 987 21.87 -18.52 -24.16
C TYR A 987 23.01 -17.67 -24.75
N LEU A 988 24.19 -17.76 -24.14
CA LEU A 988 25.47 -17.35 -24.69
C LEU A 988 26.31 -18.58 -25.00
N ARG A 989 26.98 -18.58 -26.16
CA ARG A 989 27.63 -19.75 -26.73
C ARG A 989 29.04 -19.44 -27.20
N ALA A 990 29.95 -20.39 -27.06
CA ALA A 990 31.34 -20.22 -27.48
C ALA A 990 31.48 -20.15 -29.01
N GLU A 991 30.51 -20.70 -29.74
CA GLU A 991 30.43 -20.68 -31.21
C GLU A 991 30.01 -19.31 -31.73
N ASN A 992 29.26 -18.54 -30.94
CA ASN A 992 28.84 -17.16 -31.25
C ASN A 992 29.01 -16.26 -30.01
N PRO A 993 30.25 -15.93 -29.62
CA PRO A 993 30.57 -15.19 -28.41
C PRO A 993 29.81 -13.87 -28.26
N GLY A 994 29.32 -13.57 -27.06
CA GLY A 994 28.68 -12.28 -26.73
C GLY A 994 27.28 -12.07 -27.32
N VAL A 995 26.84 -12.89 -28.27
CA VAL A 995 25.53 -12.78 -28.90
C VAL A 995 24.50 -13.62 -28.14
N LEU A 996 23.44 -12.96 -27.67
CA LEU A 996 22.35 -13.61 -26.95
C LEU A 996 21.41 -14.36 -27.92
N GLU A 997 21.36 -15.69 -27.79
CA GLU A 997 20.38 -16.54 -28.46
C GLU A 997 19.06 -16.51 -27.68
N VAL A 998 18.12 -15.68 -28.13
CA VAL A 998 16.80 -15.51 -27.51
C VAL A 998 15.88 -16.71 -27.72
N LEU A 999 14.95 -16.91 -26.78
CA LEU A 999 13.97 -17.99 -26.85
C LEU A 999 12.89 -17.71 -27.91
N PRO A 1000 12.57 -18.68 -28.80
CA PRO A 1000 11.43 -18.56 -29.72
C PRO A 1000 10.10 -18.39 -28.96
N ASP A 1001 9.36 -17.32 -29.27
CA ASP A 1001 8.07 -16.97 -28.64
C ASP A 1001 8.05 -16.95 -27.10
N GLY A 1002 9.24 -16.83 -26.48
CA GLY A 1002 9.44 -16.86 -25.02
C GLY A 1002 9.25 -18.24 -24.38
N TRP A 1003 9.16 -19.32 -25.15
CA TRP A 1003 9.04 -20.68 -24.63
C TRP A 1003 10.40 -21.32 -24.43
N HIS A 1004 10.64 -21.85 -23.22
CA HIS A 1004 11.82 -22.66 -22.93
C HIS A 1004 11.46 -24.15 -22.91
N ASP A 1005 12.10 -24.92 -23.76
CA ASP A 1005 12.07 -26.38 -23.78
C ASP A 1005 13.01 -26.93 -22.70
N THR A 1006 12.46 -27.57 -21.68
CA THR A 1006 13.25 -28.08 -20.55
C THR A 1006 14.08 -29.31 -20.90
N GLY A 1007 13.76 -29.97 -22.03
CA GLY A 1007 14.33 -31.26 -22.41
C GLY A 1007 13.84 -32.44 -21.57
N ASP A 1008 12.90 -32.21 -20.65
CA ASP A 1008 12.34 -33.24 -19.77
C ASP A 1008 10.95 -33.68 -20.23
N ILE A 1009 10.64 -34.96 -20.04
CA ILE A 1009 9.33 -35.55 -20.33
C ILE A 1009 8.60 -35.72 -19.01
N VAL A 1010 7.38 -35.18 -18.94
CA VAL A 1010 6.59 -35.14 -17.71
C VAL A 1010 5.14 -35.52 -17.96
N ALA A 1011 4.48 -35.98 -16.91
CA ALA A 1011 3.03 -36.05 -16.84
C ALA A 1011 2.52 -35.04 -15.80
N ILE A 1012 1.44 -34.33 -16.12
CA ILE A 1012 0.78 -33.39 -15.20
C ILE A 1012 -0.62 -33.95 -14.92
N ASP A 1013 -0.94 -34.23 -13.66
CA ASP A 1013 -2.24 -34.76 -13.29
C ASP A 1013 -3.32 -33.66 -13.15
N ALA A 1014 -4.57 -34.06 -12.94
CA ALA A 1014 -5.71 -33.14 -12.80
C ALA A 1014 -5.61 -32.17 -11.61
N ALA A 1015 -4.77 -32.48 -10.60
CA ALA A 1015 -4.48 -31.59 -9.48
C ALA A 1015 -3.24 -30.70 -9.72
N GLY A 1016 -2.61 -30.83 -10.90
CA GLY A 1016 -1.44 -30.07 -11.32
C GLY A 1016 -0.11 -30.58 -10.75
N PHE A 1017 -0.07 -31.78 -10.18
CA PHE A 1017 1.20 -32.38 -9.74
C PHE A 1017 1.95 -32.96 -10.94
N ILE A 1018 3.27 -32.74 -10.94
CA ILE A 1018 4.15 -33.11 -12.04
C ILE A 1018 4.96 -34.36 -11.67
N THR A 1019 4.92 -35.37 -12.52
CA THR A 1019 5.81 -36.54 -12.43
C THR A 1019 6.81 -36.49 -13.56
N ILE A 1020 8.11 -36.52 -13.24
CA ILE A 1020 9.18 -36.60 -14.22
C ILE A 1020 9.30 -38.05 -14.70
N LYS A 1021 9.15 -38.27 -16.01
CA LYS A 1021 9.28 -39.59 -16.64
C LYS A 1021 10.71 -39.87 -17.14
N GLY A 1022 11.48 -38.81 -17.42
CA GLY A 1022 12.89 -38.88 -17.82
C GLY A 1022 13.33 -37.67 -18.64
N ARG A 1023 14.61 -37.57 -18.98
CA ARG A 1023 15.10 -36.59 -19.96
C ARG A 1023 14.98 -37.13 -21.37
N ALA A 1024 14.51 -36.35 -22.34
CA ALA A 1024 14.38 -36.79 -23.73
C ALA A 1024 15.68 -37.38 -24.32
N LYS A 1025 16.85 -36.84 -23.93
CA LYS A 1025 18.17 -37.35 -24.34
C LYS A 1025 18.68 -38.57 -23.56
N ARG A 1026 18.01 -38.96 -22.49
CA ARG A 1026 18.29 -40.17 -21.69
C ARG A 1026 17.28 -41.28 -21.96
N PHE A 1027 16.73 -41.30 -23.16
CA PHE A 1027 16.02 -42.44 -23.72
C PHE A 1027 16.92 -43.12 -24.74
N ALA A 1028 17.06 -44.43 -24.61
CA ALA A 1028 17.66 -45.25 -25.66
C ALA A 1028 16.61 -45.50 -26.75
N LYS A 1029 16.96 -45.29 -28.01
CA LYS A 1029 16.11 -45.63 -29.16
C LYS A 1029 16.39 -47.05 -29.59
N ILE A 1030 15.63 -48.00 -29.05
CA ILE A 1030 15.83 -49.44 -29.31
C ILE A 1030 14.68 -49.93 -30.17
N ALA A 1031 14.97 -50.34 -31.41
CA ALA A 1031 13.98 -50.87 -32.35
C ALA A 1031 12.76 -49.95 -32.58
N GLY A 1032 12.97 -48.62 -32.53
CA GLY A 1032 11.91 -47.62 -32.71
C GLY A 1032 11.16 -47.24 -31.43
N GLU A 1033 11.38 -47.93 -30.31
CA GLU A 1033 10.84 -47.57 -29.00
C GLU A 1033 11.81 -46.71 -28.19
N MET A 1034 11.26 -45.76 -27.43
CA MET A 1034 12.01 -44.89 -26.52
C MET A 1034 12.05 -45.54 -25.13
N VAL A 1035 13.19 -46.11 -24.75
CA VAL A 1035 13.39 -46.76 -23.44
C VAL A 1035 14.11 -45.83 -22.48
N SER A 1036 13.49 -45.51 -21.34
CA SER A 1036 14.09 -44.63 -20.32
C SER A 1036 15.30 -45.27 -19.64
N LEU A 1037 16.49 -44.68 -19.78
CA LEU A 1037 17.69 -45.13 -19.06
C LEU A 1037 17.52 -45.00 -17.54
N SER A 1038 16.72 -44.04 -17.08
CA SER A 1038 16.43 -43.87 -15.66
C SER A 1038 15.48 -44.95 -15.11
N ALA A 1039 14.60 -45.52 -15.94
CA ALA A 1039 13.80 -46.68 -15.54
C ALA A 1039 14.70 -47.91 -15.31
N VAL A 1040 15.72 -48.09 -16.14
CA VAL A 1040 16.74 -49.14 -15.96
C VAL A 1040 17.49 -48.93 -14.64
N GLU A 1041 17.92 -47.70 -14.35
CA GLU A 1041 18.59 -47.34 -13.09
C GLU A 1041 17.70 -47.57 -11.87
N ALA A 1042 16.39 -47.31 -11.98
CA ALA A 1042 15.43 -47.57 -10.92
C ALA A 1042 15.31 -49.07 -10.61
N ILE A 1043 15.22 -49.93 -11.64
CA ILE A 1043 15.22 -51.39 -11.47
C ILE A 1043 16.50 -51.85 -10.77
N ALA A 1044 17.66 -51.36 -11.22
CA ALA A 1044 18.95 -51.66 -10.60
C ALA A 1044 19.01 -51.20 -9.14
N THR A 1045 18.42 -50.04 -8.82
CA THR A 1045 18.35 -49.51 -7.45
C THR A 1045 17.45 -50.35 -6.55
N THR A 1046 16.38 -50.94 -7.08
CA THR A 1046 15.52 -51.86 -6.34
C THR A 1046 16.24 -53.18 -6.03
N LEU A 1047 16.96 -53.74 -7.00
CA LEU A 1047 17.71 -54.99 -6.83
C LEU A 1047 18.95 -54.82 -5.95
N TRP A 1048 19.68 -53.71 -6.13
CA TRP A 1048 20.94 -53.45 -5.46
C TRP A 1048 20.94 -52.07 -4.80
N PRO A 1049 20.20 -51.88 -3.69
CA PRO A 1049 19.97 -50.56 -3.09
C PRO A 1049 21.22 -49.88 -2.53
N GLN A 1050 22.30 -50.65 -2.32
CA GLN A 1050 23.57 -50.15 -1.79
C GLN A 1050 24.61 -49.86 -2.88
N ALA A 1051 24.40 -50.33 -4.11
CA ALA A 1051 25.31 -50.13 -5.21
C ALA A 1051 24.99 -48.85 -5.98
N ALA A 1052 26.02 -48.14 -6.45
CA ALA A 1052 25.84 -47.07 -7.40
C ALA A 1052 25.70 -47.70 -8.80
N SER A 1053 24.64 -47.35 -9.53
CA SER A 1053 24.40 -47.85 -10.88
C SER A 1053 24.06 -46.70 -11.83
N VAL A 1054 24.57 -46.75 -13.06
CA VAL A 1054 24.28 -45.79 -14.13
C VAL A 1054 24.05 -46.54 -15.45
N ALA A 1055 22.98 -46.20 -16.16
CA ALA A 1055 22.68 -46.76 -17.47
C ALA A 1055 23.11 -45.78 -18.58
N VAL A 1056 23.79 -46.26 -19.60
CA VAL A 1056 24.16 -45.47 -20.79
C VAL A 1056 23.69 -46.19 -22.05
N SER A 1057 23.36 -45.43 -23.10
CA SER A 1057 23.10 -46.01 -24.42
C SER A 1057 24.35 -45.92 -25.29
N ILE A 1058 24.60 -46.99 -26.04
CA ILE A 1058 25.64 -47.04 -27.07
C ILE A 1058 25.02 -47.51 -28.39
N PRO A 1059 25.59 -47.13 -29.55
CA PRO A 1059 25.10 -47.58 -30.85
C PRO A 1059 25.07 -49.11 -30.96
N ASP A 1060 24.03 -49.66 -31.59
CA ASP A 1060 23.86 -51.07 -31.91
C ASP A 1060 23.47 -51.24 -33.38
N GLN A 1061 24.18 -52.09 -34.12
CA GLN A 1061 23.99 -52.24 -35.57
C GLN A 1061 22.61 -52.79 -35.96
N ARG A 1062 21.92 -53.52 -35.07
CA ARG A 1062 20.62 -54.16 -35.38
C ARG A 1062 19.45 -53.38 -34.82
N LYS A 1063 19.57 -52.84 -33.60
CA LYS A 1063 18.48 -52.20 -32.87
C LYS A 1063 18.57 -50.66 -32.84
N GLY A 1064 19.58 -50.09 -33.49
CA GLY A 1064 19.90 -48.66 -33.45
C GLY A 1064 20.74 -48.32 -32.21
N GLU A 1065 20.19 -48.57 -31.02
CA GLU A 1065 20.90 -48.42 -29.75
C GLU A 1065 20.70 -49.65 -28.85
N ARG A 1066 21.63 -49.85 -27.91
CA ARG A 1066 21.52 -50.81 -26.81
C ARG A 1066 21.93 -50.17 -25.47
N ILE A 1067 21.37 -50.68 -24.38
CA ILE A 1067 21.61 -50.16 -23.03
C ILE A 1067 22.72 -50.95 -22.34
N VAL A 1068 23.65 -50.26 -21.70
CA VAL A 1068 24.70 -50.82 -20.85
C VAL A 1068 24.58 -50.23 -19.45
N LEU A 1069 24.56 -51.08 -18.42
CA LEU A 1069 24.50 -50.66 -17.02
C LEU A 1069 25.88 -50.78 -16.38
N LEU A 1070 26.49 -49.68 -15.95
CA LEU A 1070 27.67 -49.70 -15.07
C LEU A 1070 27.19 -49.74 -13.62
N THR A 1071 27.71 -50.65 -12.81
CA THR A 1071 27.31 -50.80 -11.40
C THR A 1071 28.48 -51.15 -10.49
N THR A 1072 28.44 -50.70 -9.23
CA THR A 1072 29.40 -51.14 -8.20
C THR A 1072 29.01 -52.44 -7.53
N GLU A 1073 27.87 -53.04 -7.92
CA GLU A 1073 27.46 -54.34 -7.40
C GLU A 1073 28.30 -55.46 -8.05
N LYS A 1074 29.05 -56.20 -7.23
CA LYS A 1074 29.98 -57.23 -7.71
C LYS A 1074 29.28 -58.48 -8.24
N THR A 1075 28.06 -58.72 -7.78
CA THR A 1075 27.25 -59.91 -8.12
C THR A 1075 26.13 -59.59 -9.12
N ALA A 1076 26.24 -58.48 -9.84
CA ALA A 1076 25.17 -58.00 -10.70
C ALA A 1076 24.97 -58.89 -11.95
N GLU A 1077 23.82 -59.55 -12.03
CA GLU A 1077 23.45 -60.40 -13.16
C GLU A 1077 22.26 -59.85 -13.96
N ARG A 1078 22.29 -60.08 -15.27
CA ARG A 1078 21.20 -59.67 -16.19
C ARG A 1078 19.90 -60.44 -15.92
N SER A 1079 19.99 -61.71 -15.51
CA SER A 1079 18.88 -62.58 -15.13
C SER A 1079 18.01 -61.93 -14.04
N ALA A 1080 18.65 -61.34 -13.01
CA ALA A 1080 17.99 -60.64 -11.92
C ALA A 1080 17.23 -59.38 -12.40
N MET A 1081 17.86 -58.58 -13.27
CA MET A 1081 17.21 -57.41 -13.90
C MET A 1081 15.99 -57.82 -14.74
N GLN A 1082 16.08 -58.94 -15.48
CA GLN A 1082 14.99 -59.45 -16.30
C GLN A 1082 13.80 -59.95 -15.46
N ALA A 1083 14.07 -60.67 -14.37
CA ALA A 1083 13.05 -61.11 -13.44
C ALA A 1083 12.32 -59.91 -12.79
N GLN A 1084 13.08 -58.89 -12.38
CA GLN A 1084 12.51 -57.69 -11.77
C GLN A 1084 11.70 -56.86 -12.76
N ALA A 1085 12.20 -56.66 -13.98
CA ALA A 1085 11.48 -55.95 -15.04
C ALA A 1085 10.12 -56.61 -15.31
N LYS A 1086 10.08 -57.95 -15.40
CA LYS A 1086 8.84 -58.73 -15.56
C LYS A 1086 7.90 -58.56 -14.36
N ALA A 1087 8.42 -58.57 -13.14
CA ALA A 1087 7.63 -58.43 -11.93
C ALA A 1087 6.92 -57.07 -11.82
N ILE A 1088 7.52 -56.00 -12.35
CA ILE A 1088 6.95 -54.64 -12.36
C ILE A 1088 6.20 -54.30 -13.67
N GLY A 1089 6.06 -55.27 -14.59
CA GLY A 1089 5.41 -55.07 -15.87
C GLY A 1089 6.17 -54.18 -16.86
N ALA A 1090 7.48 -54.01 -16.70
CA ALA A 1090 8.31 -53.24 -17.64
C ALA A 1090 8.65 -54.06 -18.90
N SER A 1091 8.79 -53.37 -20.05
CA SER A 1091 9.20 -53.98 -21.32
C SER A 1091 10.56 -54.67 -21.21
N GLU A 1092 10.76 -55.79 -21.91
CA GLU A 1092 12.04 -56.49 -21.98
C GLU A 1092 13.16 -55.59 -22.56
N LEU A 1093 12.80 -54.58 -23.36
CA LEU A 1093 13.75 -53.59 -23.86
C LEU A 1093 14.35 -52.70 -22.73
N THR A 1094 13.73 -52.68 -21.54
CA THR A 1094 14.23 -52.00 -20.33
C THR A 1094 15.34 -52.78 -19.62
N VAL A 1095 15.57 -54.05 -19.98
CA VAL A 1095 16.67 -54.85 -19.42
C VAL A 1095 17.96 -54.49 -20.16
N PRO A 1096 19.05 -54.10 -19.47
CA PRO A 1096 20.33 -53.81 -20.12
C PRO A 1096 20.78 -54.95 -21.03
N ALA A 1097 21.34 -54.62 -22.19
CA ALA A 1097 22.00 -55.60 -23.06
C ALA A 1097 23.29 -56.13 -22.40
N ALA A 1098 23.99 -55.31 -21.62
CA ALA A 1098 25.15 -55.68 -20.84
C ALA A 1098 25.18 -55.00 -19.47
N ILE A 1099 25.80 -55.66 -18.49
CA ILE A 1099 26.08 -55.11 -17.16
C ILE A 1099 27.59 -55.12 -16.94
N MET A 1100 28.13 -53.99 -16.48
CA MET A 1100 29.56 -53.76 -16.28
C MET A 1100 29.82 -53.43 -14.81
N VAL A 1101 30.57 -54.29 -14.13
CA VAL A 1101 30.96 -54.05 -12.73
C VAL A 1101 32.16 -53.11 -12.69
N VAL A 1102 32.04 -52.00 -11.96
CA VAL A 1102 33.08 -50.97 -11.79
C VAL A 1102 33.35 -50.67 -10.32
N ASP A 1103 34.57 -50.28 -9.96
CA ASP A 1103 34.90 -49.94 -8.57
C ASP A 1103 34.17 -48.68 -8.08
N LYS A 1104 33.96 -47.70 -8.98
CA LYS A 1104 33.27 -46.46 -8.68
C LYS A 1104 32.60 -45.90 -9.93
N VAL A 1105 31.36 -45.43 -9.77
CA VAL A 1105 30.65 -44.68 -10.82
C VAL A 1105 31.24 -43.26 -10.94
N PRO A 1106 31.56 -42.76 -12.15
CA PRO A 1106 32.06 -41.39 -12.36
C PRO A 1106 31.06 -40.32 -11.88
N LEU A 1107 31.54 -39.33 -11.10
CA LEU A 1107 30.74 -38.21 -10.57
C LEU A 1107 31.44 -36.86 -10.82
N LEU A 1108 30.66 -35.81 -11.06
CA LEU A 1108 31.09 -34.41 -11.15
C LEU A 1108 31.34 -33.79 -9.76
N GLY A 1109 32.02 -32.65 -9.70
CA GLY A 1109 32.26 -31.89 -8.45
C GLY A 1109 30.99 -31.44 -7.72
N THR A 1110 29.84 -31.47 -8.40
CA THR A 1110 28.50 -31.21 -7.84
C THR A 1110 27.81 -32.46 -7.28
N GLY A 1111 28.47 -33.64 -7.30
CA GLY A 1111 27.90 -34.90 -6.85
C GLY A 1111 27.04 -35.66 -7.89
N LYS A 1112 26.77 -35.06 -9.05
CA LYS A 1112 25.98 -35.67 -10.15
C LYS A 1112 26.80 -36.70 -10.92
N THR A 1113 26.14 -37.70 -11.53
CA THR A 1113 26.79 -38.65 -12.44
C THR A 1113 27.43 -37.97 -13.64
N ASP A 1114 28.68 -38.33 -13.94
CA ASP A 1114 29.39 -37.91 -15.14
C ASP A 1114 29.10 -38.89 -16.29
N TYR A 1115 28.04 -38.61 -17.04
CA TYR A 1115 27.58 -39.45 -18.15
C TYR A 1115 28.56 -39.49 -19.32
N VAL A 1116 29.39 -38.46 -19.51
CA VAL A 1116 30.36 -38.43 -20.61
C VAL A 1116 31.42 -39.49 -20.33
N THR A 1117 32.04 -39.42 -19.13
CA THR A 1117 33.02 -40.41 -18.71
C THR A 1117 32.40 -41.82 -18.64
N ALA A 1118 31.18 -41.97 -18.11
CA ALA A 1118 30.51 -43.27 -18.05
C ALA A 1118 30.20 -43.86 -19.45
N THR A 1119 29.82 -43.03 -20.42
CA THR A 1119 29.56 -43.48 -21.80
C THR A 1119 30.86 -43.86 -22.50
N THR A 1120 31.94 -43.10 -22.28
CA THR A 1120 33.27 -43.43 -22.81
C THR A 1120 33.75 -44.77 -22.25
N MET A 1121 33.65 -44.98 -20.93
CA MET A 1121 33.97 -46.28 -20.29
C MET A 1121 33.17 -47.43 -20.89
N ALA A 1122 31.87 -47.25 -21.10
CA ALA A 1122 31.03 -48.28 -21.72
C ALA A 1122 31.45 -48.57 -23.16
N ARG A 1123 31.81 -47.55 -23.96
CA ARG A 1123 32.26 -47.71 -25.35
C ARG A 1123 33.62 -48.40 -25.45
N GLU A 1124 34.58 -47.99 -24.65
CA GLU A 1124 35.95 -48.54 -24.67
C GLU A 1124 35.95 -50.04 -24.31
N GLN A 1125 35.18 -50.44 -23.31
CA GLN A 1125 35.12 -51.84 -22.90
C GLN A 1125 34.21 -52.73 -23.75
N THR A 1126 33.21 -52.17 -24.44
CA THR A 1126 32.39 -52.93 -25.42
C THR A 1126 32.99 -52.98 -26.82
N SER A 1127 34.08 -52.24 -27.09
CA SER A 1127 34.85 -52.28 -28.34
C SER A 1127 36.13 -53.13 -28.27
N SER A 1128 36.50 -53.64 -27.09
CA SER A 1128 37.54 -54.65 -26.94
C SER A 1128 37.04 -56.03 -27.39
N PRO A 1129 37.69 -56.72 -28.36
CA PRO A 1129 37.22 -57.99 -28.93
C PRO A 1129 37.28 -59.22 -28.00
N GLU A 1130 37.55 -59.09 -26.71
CA GLU A 1130 37.97 -60.24 -25.86
C GLU A 1130 36.95 -60.72 -24.81
N ARG A 1131 35.69 -60.27 -24.82
CA ARG A 1131 34.67 -60.83 -23.90
C ARG A 1131 33.30 -61.01 -24.54
N GLU A 1132 33.26 -61.75 -25.63
CA GLU A 1132 32.03 -62.35 -26.15
C GLU A 1132 32.06 -63.88 -26.05
N VAL A 1133 32.55 -64.44 -24.93
CA VAL A 1133 32.23 -65.81 -24.47
C VAL A 1133 32.36 -65.86 -22.93
N ALA A 1134 31.23 -65.83 -22.23
CA ALA A 1134 30.92 -66.56 -20.99
C ALA A 1134 29.48 -66.23 -20.57
#